data_AF-A0A9J5YVL8-F1
#
_entry.id   AF-A0A9J5YVL8-F1
#
_cell.length_a   1.000
_cell.length_b   1.000
_cell.length_c   1.000
_cell.angle_alpha   90.00
_cell.angle_beta   90.00
_cell.angle_gamma   90.00
#
_symmetry.space_group_name_H-M   'P 1'
#
loop_
_entity.id
_entity.type
_entity.pdbx_description
1 polymer ?
#
loop_
_entity_poly.entity_id
_entity_poly.type
_entity_poly.pdbx_seq_one_letter_code
_entity_poly.pdbx_strand_id
1 'polypeptide(L)'
;MARLDIEIETRKMLKPSAPTPDNLRKLKLSLFDQLAPRAYVTMLLNYLPSSSDHETISYDKLEKSLAQTLMKFYPFAGRFGKDDPFSIDCNDEGVEYVQTKVNADDLPEFLHRQANDIESSLLDLILPVMVYVPSSPFLGVQVNVFNNGGIAIGVKISHIIADAFTIATFVNEWAHTCLTGTITQDTNHYLPSFGQLSSLFPARMLQLPSPPNTSTTGPEIVTRRFVFDALAIENIRKTIKKDSTSDDMIKQPSRVAVVMSVIWKVLTHISSAKNGNSRDSSLTFSINLRGKLSCVPSLEHAPGNFVMTAIANMEADEARKDELNDFVKLVGNTIRDTCVAIGKASSVDDISSLTVNNLTKGVEKLVQGDKMDLYGSTSWCKLPWYEADFGWGKPFWVSPVGFYAIEGAILMDTKDGNGIHVTLEDLEDELSFHCNDEGVEYIETNVNTDLAELGGPSKINIEAYSSGAHYVVNMEGSCGHFHCQNGHSRNSSLLFLINLRGKSNMEARKDELNDFVKLVGNTIGYTCVAIGKAESVDDISSLIVNNQRKVIEKFAQGDEIDVYPSTSWCRFCWYETDFGWGKPFWVTLVECDAFEGISLMDTKDGDGIEAWVSLMENGMAQFERDPNILSSTSKLAFNSFG
;
A
#
# COMPACT_ATOMS: atom_id res chain seq x y z
N MET A 1 -16.74 4.67 -23.06
CA MET A 1 -16.05 4.39 -21.82
C MET A 1 -16.84 5.21 -20.83
N ALA A 2 -17.85 4.48 -20.37
CA ALA A 2 -18.62 4.89 -19.23
C ALA A 2 -17.56 5.24 -18.17
N ARG A 3 -17.58 6.49 -17.72
CA ARG A 3 -16.88 6.86 -16.51
C ARG A 3 -17.29 5.82 -15.47
N LEU A 4 -16.33 5.15 -14.84
CA LEU A 4 -16.64 4.41 -13.64
C LEU A 4 -17.13 5.45 -12.63
N ASP A 5 -18.45 5.47 -12.40
CA ASP A 5 -19.08 6.40 -11.48
C ASP A 5 -19.36 5.65 -10.20
N ILE A 6 -18.64 6.01 -9.13
CA ILE A 6 -18.80 5.43 -7.81
C ILE A 6 -19.49 6.49 -6.97
N GLU A 7 -20.76 6.25 -6.68
CA GLU A 7 -21.56 7.11 -5.83
C GLU A 7 -21.39 6.66 -4.37
N ILE A 8 -20.86 7.55 -3.51
CA ILE A 8 -20.80 7.28 -2.07
C ILE A 8 -22.19 7.50 -1.48
N GLU A 9 -22.87 6.41 -1.09
CA GLU A 9 -24.20 6.46 -0.47
C GLU A 9 -24.10 6.81 1.02
N THR A 10 -23.07 6.33 1.71
CA THR A 10 -22.85 6.60 3.14
C THR A 10 -21.38 6.53 3.48
N ARG A 11 -20.94 7.44 4.37
CA ARG A 11 -19.60 7.45 4.96
C ARG A 11 -19.71 7.79 6.44
N LYS A 12 -19.12 6.99 7.33
CA LYS A 12 -19.14 7.25 8.78
C LYS A 12 -18.05 6.53 9.54
N MET A 13 -17.78 7.04 10.74
CA MET A 13 -17.01 6.36 11.77
C MET A 13 -17.89 5.39 12.54
N LEU A 14 -17.84 4.10 12.19
CA LEU A 14 -18.64 3.06 12.82
C LEU A 14 -18.02 2.61 14.13
N LYS A 15 -18.78 2.67 15.23
CA LYS A 15 -18.34 2.31 16.57
C LYS A 15 -18.76 0.89 16.95
N PRO A 16 -18.09 0.26 17.94
CA PRO A 16 -18.57 -0.98 18.53
C PRO A 16 -20.00 -0.84 19.07
N SER A 17 -20.80 -1.92 19.01
CA SER A 17 -22.21 -1.89 19.44
C SER A 17 -22.40 -1.71 20.94
N ALA A 18 -21.36 -1.99 21.74
CA ALA A 18 -21.29 -1.68 23.16
C ALA A 18 -19.91 -1.10 23.50
N PRO A 19 -19.81 -0.23 24.51
CA PRO A 19 -18.53 0.39 24.88
C PRO A 19 -17.52 -0.66 25.33
N THR A 20 -16.26 -0.47 24.94
CA THR A 20 -15.14 -1.29 25.43
C THR A 20 -15.06 -1.20 26.96
N PRO A 21 -14.98 -2.35 27.68
CA PRO A 21 -14.83 -2.36 29.14
C PRO A 21 -13.60 -1.58 29.63
N ASP A 22 -13.70 -0.95 30.79
CA ASP A 22 -12.64 -0.08 31.34
C ASP A 22 -11.28 -0.78 31.46
N ASN A 23 -11.27 -2.06 31.81
CA ASN A 23 -10.04 -2.87 31.92
C ASN A 23 -9.41 -3.24 30.57
N LEU A 24 -10.10 -2.99 29.45
CA LEU A 24 -9.64 -3.24 28.08
C LEU A 24 -9.37 -1.94 27.31
N ARG A 25 -9.53 -0.77 27.94
CA ARG A 25 -9.35 0.56 27.32
C ARG A 25 -7.93 0.85 26.83
N LYS A 26 -6.94 0.08 27.28
CA LYS A 26 -5.55 0.24 26.87
C LYS A 26 -4.95 -1.12 26.54
N LEU A 27 -4.47 -1.26 25.31
CA LEU A 27 -3.75 -2.43 24.85
C LEU A 27 -2.28 -2.08 24.65
N LYS A 28 -1.37 -2.91 25.16
CA LYS A 28 0.06 -2.79 24.86
C LYS A 28 0.38 -3.50 23.55
N LEU A 29 1.27 -2.92 22.76
CA LEU A 29 1.82 -3.60 21.59
C LEU A 29 2.76 -4.72 22.05
N SER A 30 2.76 -5.83 21.31
CA SER A 30 3.80 -6.84 21.45
C SER A 30 5.07 -6.43 20.69
N LEU A 31 6.16 -7.15 20.93
CA LEU A 31 7.39 -7.05 20.14
C LEU A 31 7.11 -7.20 18.64
N PHE A 32 6.21 -8.11 18.26
CA PHE A 32 5.89 -8.37 16.85
C PHE A 32 5.10 -7.23 16.22
N ASP A 33 4.15 -6.66 16.97
CA ASP A 33 3.38 -5.49 16.53
C ASP A 33 4.28 -4.26 16.35
N GLN A 34 5.27 -4.10 17.24
CA GLN A 34 6.29 -3.06 17.12
C GLN A 34 7.16 -3.23 15.86
N LEU A 35 7.45 -4.47 15.48
CA LEU A 35 8.29 -4.79 14.32
C LEU A 35 7.51 -4.80 12.99
N ALA A 36 6.18 -4.79 13.05
CA ALA A 36 5.34 -4.74 11.86
C ALA A 36 5.49 -3.40 11.14
N PRO A 37 5.37 -3.37 9.80
CA PRO A 37 5.37 -2.13 9.05
C PRO A 37 4.23 -1.19 9.49
N ARG A 38 4.48 0.12 9.45
CA ARG A 38 3.45 1.15 9.63
C ARG A 38 2.73 1.40 8.30
N ALA A 39 1.95 0.43 7.87
CA ALA A 39 1.21 0.45 6.63
C ALA A 39 -0.17 -0.21 6.80
N TYR A 40 -1.06 0.00 5.83
CA TYR A 40 -2.31 -0.75 5.74
C TYR A 40 -2.11 -2.00 4.89
N VAL A 41 -2.58 -3.13 5.40
CA VAL A 41 -2.81 -4.34 4.62
C VAL A 41 -4.17 -4.20 3.95
N THR A 42 -4.21 -4.41 2.63
CA THR A 42 -5.40 -4.19 1.82
C THR A 42 -5.90 -5.48 1.20
N MET A 43 -7.22 -5.70 1.23
CA MET A 43 -7.87 -6.89 0.69
C MET A 43 -9.20 -6.55 0.03
N LEU A 44 -9.53 -7.28 -1.03
CA LEU A 44 -10.83 -7.27 -1.68
C LEU A 44 -11.48 -8.65 -1.59
N LEU A 45 -12.76 -8.66 -1.19
CA LEU A 45 -13.63 -9.83 -1.27
C LEU A 45 -14.71 -9.56 -2.30
N ASN A 46 -14.77 -10.39 -3.35
CA ASN A 46 -15.65 -10.18 -4.48
C ASN A 46 -16.70 -11.29 -4.53
N TYR A 47 -17.96 -10.90 -4.67
CA TYR A 47 -19.14 -11.76 -4.63
C TYR A 47 -19.95 -11.57 -5.92
N LEU A 48 -20.34 -12.68 -6.54
CA LEU A 48 -21.24 -12.66 -7.68
C LEU A 48 -22.65 -12.29 -7.20
N PRO A 49 -23.51 -11.76 -8.09
CA PRO A 49 -24.92 -11.58 -7.81
C PRO A 49 -25.56 -12.87 -7.28
N SER A 50 -26.40 -12.75 -6.25
CA SER A 50 -27.15 -13.91 -5.77
C SER A 50 -28.10 -14.41 -6.86
N SER A 51 -28.19 -15.74 -7.00
CA SER A 51 -29.13 -16.39 -7.92
C SER A 51 -30.59 -16.33 -7.46
N SER A 52 -30.85 -15.88 -6.23
CA SER A 52 -32.18 -15.61 -5.72
C SER A 52 -32.57 -14.16 -6.01
N ASP A 53 -33.59 -13.96 -6.86
CA ASP A 53 -34.15 -12.66 -7.28
C ASP A 53 -34.66 -11.75 -6.12
N HIS A 54 -34.44 -12.13 -4.85
CA HIS A 54 -35.10 -11.55 -3.67
C HIS A 54 -34.17 -11.23 -2.48
N GLU A 55 -32.87 -11.51 -2.52
CA GLU A 55 -31.95 -11.09 -1.44
C GLU A 55 -31.18 -9.83 -1.84
N THR A 56 -31.85 -8.68 -1.78
CA THR A 56 -31.17 -7.38 -1.75
C THR A 56 -30.22 -7.31 -0.55
N ILE A 57 -29.01 -6.81 -0.78
CA ILE A 57 -28.03 -6.52 0.27
C ILE A 57 -28.68 -5.73 1.41
N SER A 58 -28.48 -6.17 2.65
CA SER A 58 -28.92 -5.43 3.82
C SER A 58 -27.75 -4.65 4.41
N TYR A 59 -27.60 -3.40 3.98
CA TYR A 59 -26.63 -2.47 4.53
C TYR A 59 -26.70 -2.35 6.06
N ASP A 60 -27.93 -2.33 6.60
CA ASP A 60 -28.17 -2.33 8.05
C ASP A 60 -27.65 -3.59 8.74
N LYS A 61 -27.79 -4.77 8.11
CA LYS A 61 -27.24 -6.04 8.64
C LYS A 61 -25.72 -6.03 8.64
N LEU A 62 -25.09 -5.53 7.56
CA LEU A 62 -23.65 -5.41 7.44
C LEU A 62 -23.05 -4.48 8.50
N GLU A 63 -23.67 -3.32 8.68
CA GLU A 63 -23.25 -2.33 9.66
C GLU A 63 -23.41 -2.85 11.10
N LYS A 64 -24.59 -3.38 11.43
CA LYS A 64 -24.87 -3.92 12.78
C LYS A 64 -23.94 -5.07 13.12
N SER A 65 -23.70 -5.97 12.17
CA SER A 65 -22.77 -7.09 12.39
C SER A 65 -21.33 -6.61 12.53
N LEU A 66 -20.88 -5.61 11.76
CA LEU A 66 -19.55 -5.03 11.92
C LEU A 66 -19.38 -4.40 13.31
N ALA A 67 -20.35 -3.56 13.73
CA ALA A 67 -20.37 -2.97 15.07
C ALA A 67 -20.35 -4.02 16.19
N GLN A 68 -21.05 -5.13 15.99
CA GLN A 68 -21.06 -6.27 16.89
C GLN A 68 -19.71 -7.00 16.94
N THR A 69 -19.10 -7.30 15.79
CA THR A 69 -17.79 -7.93 15.70
C THR A 69 -16.69 -7.07 16.33
N LEU A 70 -16.79 -5.75 16.21
CA LEU A 70 -15.87 -4.81 16.85
C LEU A 70 -15.86 -4.89 18.38
N MET A 71 -16.86 -5.49 19.04
CA MET A 71 -16.76 -5.76 20.48
C MET A 71 -15.70 -6.83 20.80
N LYS A 72 -15.54 -7.84 19.92
CA LYS A 72 -14.49 -8.87 20.05
C LYS A 72 -13.14 -8.35 19.55
N PHE A 73 -13.16 -7.51 18.52
CA PHE A 73 -11.98 -6.88 17.90
C PHE A 73 -11.85 -5.41 18.30
N TYR A 74 -12.10 -5.12 19.57
CA TYR A 74 -12.15 -3.76 20.11
C TYR A 74 -10.92 -2.88 19.82
N PRO A 75 -9.67 -3.39 19.70
CA PRO A 75 -8.54 -2.53 19.35
C PRO A 75 -8.67 -1.91 17.96
N PHE A 76 -9.45 -2.50 17.05
CA PHE A 76 -9.60 -2.04 15.67
C PHE A 76 -10.34 -0.70 15.61
N ALA A 77 -11.19 -0.43 16.61
CA ALA A 77 -11.91 0.83 16.79
C ALA A 77 -11.15 1.87 17.63
N GLY A 78 -9.89 1.58 18.01
CA GLY A 78 -9.03 2.45 18.80
C GLY A 78 -8.14 3.37 17.96
N ARG A 79 -7.20 4.05 18.63
CA ARG A 79 -6.16 4.89 18.04
C ARG A 79 -4.81 4.64 18.69
N PHE A 80 -3.73 5.14 18.09
CA PHE A 80 -2.42 5.12 18.74
C PHE A 80 -2.47 5.86 20.07
N GLY A 81 -1.81 5.29 21.08
CA GLY A 81 -1.73 5.87 22.41
C GLY A 81 -1.03 7.23 22.38
N LYS A 82 -1.66 8.26 22.94
CA LYS A 82 -1.10 9.62 22.95
C LYS A 82 0.16 9.74 23.81
N ASP A 83 0.18 9.03 24.94
CA ASP A 83 1.25 9.13 25.95
C ASP A 83 2.29 8.01 25.86
N ASP A 84 1.99 6.94 25.12
CA ASP A 84 2.85 5.76 25.02
C ASP A 84 2.82 5.20 23.60
N PRO A 85 3.93 5.31 22.84
CA PRO A 85 4.01 4.90 21.44
C PRO A 85 3.93 3.38 21.24
N PHE A 86 3.99 2.58 22.31
CA PHE A 86 3.78 1.12 22.28
C PHE A 86 2.43 0.73 22.86
N SER A 87 1.44 1.60 22.76
CA SER A 87 0.09 1.30 23.20
C SER A 87 -0.96 1.78 22.21
N ILE A 88 -2.12 1.16 22.33
CA ILE A 88 -3.35 1.51 21.63
C ILE A 88 -4.36 1.94 22.68
N ASP A 89 -4.91 3.13 22.49
CA ASP A 89 -6.06 3.61 23.23
C ASP A 89 -7.31 3.01 22.57
N CYS A 90 -7.92 2.02 23.24
CA CYS A 90 -9.15 1.36 22.80
C CYS A 90 -10.36 2.24 23.19
N ASN A 91 -10.43 3.40 22.57
CA ASN A 91 -11.30 4.52 22.94
C ASN A 91 -12.65 4.56 22.20
N ASP A 92 -12.97 3.52 21.42
CA ASP A 92 -14.19 3.41 20.61
C ASP A 92 -14.41 4.61 19.66
N GLU A 93 -13.33 5.24 19.17
CA GLU A 93 -13.43 6.26 18.11
C GLU A 93 -14.02 5.69 16.82
N GLY A 94 -13.91 4.38 16.61
CA GLY A 94 -14.57 3.64 15.54
C GLY A 94 -13.65 3.38 14.35
N VAL A 95 -14.25 2.82 13.31
CA VAL A 95 -13.61 2.40 12.06
C VAL A 95 -14.20 3.16 10.87
N GLU A 96 -13.42 3.36 9.82
CA GLU A 96 -13.92 3.99 8.59
C GLU A 96 -14.87 3.01 7.91
N TYR A 97 -16.10 3.44 7.64
CA TYR A 97 -17.11 2.62 6.95
C TYR A 97 -17.77 3.41 5.84
N VAL A 98 -17.63 2.89 4.62
CA VAL A 98 -18.11 3.51 3.38
C VAL A 98 -19.03 2.53 2.65
N GLN A 99 -20.16 3.02 2.17
CA GLN A 99 -21.06 2.31 1.26
C GLN A 99 -21.08 3.06 -0.06
N THR A 100 -20.94 2.32 -1.15
CA THR A 100 -20.93 2.89 -2.48
C THR A 100 -21.80 2.06 -3.43
N LYS A 101 -22.35 2.77 -4.41
CA LYS A 101 -22.96 2.17 -5.59
C LYS A 101 -22.03 2.39 -6.78
N VAL A 102 -21.65 1.30 -7.44
CA VAL A 102 -20.77 1.33 -8.60
C VAL A 102 -21.63 1.25 -9.85
N ASN A 103 -21.59 2.30 -10.67
CA ASN A 103 -22.28 2.35 -11.95
C ASN A 103 -21.52 1.55 -13.02
N ALA A 104 -21.40 0.24 -12.78
CA ALA A 104 -20.86 -0.75 -13.69
C ALA A 104 -21.76 -1.98 -13.67
N ASP A 105 -22.03 -2.50 -14.87
CA ASP A 105 -23.00 -3.58 -15.07
C ASP A 105 -22.44 -4.97 -14.77
N ASP A 106 -21.12 -5.13 -14.70
CA ASP A 106 -20.51 -6.43 -14.41
C ASP A 106 -19.22 -6.32 -13.60
N LEU A 107 -19.24 -6.86 -12.37
CA LEU A 107 -18.08 -6.94 -11.48
C LEU A 107 -16.95 -7.79 -12.10
N PRO A 108 -17.19 -9.02 -12.61
CA PRO A 108 -16.20 -9.76 -13.39
C PRO A 108 -15.57 -8.97 -14.53
N GLU A 109 -16.35 -8.29 -15.37
CA GLU A 109 -15.80 -7.43 -16.43
C GLU A 109 -14.97 -6.26 -15.86
N PHE A 110 -15.43 -5.61 -14.79
CA PHE A 110 -14.69 -4.55 -14.10
C PHE A 110 -13.31 -5.04 -13.63
N LEU A 111 -13.26 -6.19 -12.97
CA LEU A 111 -12.02 -6.82 -12.51
C LEU A 111 -11.15 -7.31 -13.68
N HIS A 112 -11.76 -7.71 -14.80
CA HIS A 112 -11.03 -8.13 -16.00
C HIS A 112 -10.37 -6.96 -16.72
N ARG A 113 -11.05 -5.81 -16.86
CA ARG A 113 -10.46 -4.58 -17.43
C ARG A 113 -9.20 -4.18 -16.66
N GLN A 114 -9.24 -4.30 -15.33
CA GLN A 114 -8.11 -4.02 -14.45
C GLN A 114 -6.93 -5.00 -14.60
N ALA A 115 -7.17 -6.25 -15.03
CA ALA A 115 -6.07 -7.19 -15.30
C ALA A 115 -5.29 -6.85 -16.58
N ASN A 116 -5.87 -6.04 -17.47
CA ASN A 116 -5.29 -5.65 -18.75
C ASN A 116 -4.85 -4.17 -18.79
N ASP A 117 -5.41 -3.30 -17.93
CA ASP A 117 -4.98 -1.91 -17.79
C ASP A 117 -3.82 -1.79 -16.79
N ILE A 118 -2.81 -1.02 -17.20
CA ILE A 118 -1.56 -0.81 -16.46
C ILE A 118 -1.79 -0.01 -15.17
N GLU A 119 -2.92 0.69 -15.04
CA GLU A 119 -3.24 1.51 -13.89
C GLU A 119 -3.86 0.71 -12.72
N SER A 120 -3.07 0.54 -11.66
CA SER A 120 -3.52 0.11 -10.31
C SER A 120 -4.65 0.97 -9.72
N SER A 121 -4.95 2.13 -10.33
CA SER A 121 -5.83 3.18 -9.84
C SER A 121 -7.29 2.77 -9.62
N LEU A 122 -7.81 1.80 -10.39
CA LEU A 122 -9.23 1.44 -10.34
C LEU A 122 -9.62 0.62 -9.10
N LEU A 123 -8.72 -0.21 -8.55
CA LEU A 123 -9.01 -0.92 -7.30
C LEU A 123 -9.00 0.01 -6.11
N ASP A 124 -8.15 1.04 -6.13
CA ASP A 124 -8.11 2.05 -5.08
C ASP A 124 -9.45 2.77 -4.94
N LEU A 125 -10.25 2.86 -6.02
CA LEU A 125 -11.59 3.45 -5.97
C LEU A 125 -12.62 2.61 -5.21
N ILE A 126 -12.44 1.29 -5.16
CA ILE A 126 -13.32 0.37 -4.41
C ILE A 126 -12.76 0.02 -3.02
N LEU A 127 -11.75 0.76 -2.58
CA LEU A 127 -11.10 0.66 -1.29
C LEU A 127 -11.29 1.93 -0.46
N PRO A 128 -11.36 1.83 0.87
CA PRO A 128 -11.47 3.01 1.72
C PRO A 128 -10.24 3.92 1.56
N VAL A 129 -10.47 5.22 1.47
CA VAL A 129 -9.41 6.25 1.43
C VAL A 129 -8.92 6.49 2.86
N MET A 130 -7.69 6.06 3.13
CA MET A 130 -7.07 6.15 4.46
C MET A 130 -5.60 6.54 4.33
N VAL A 131 -5.19 7.56 5.06
CA VAL A 131 -3.80 8.03 5.15
C VAL A 131 -3.24 7.61 6.50
N TYR A 132 -1.97 7.20 6.57
CA TYR A 132 -1.36 6.75 7.82
C TYR A 132 -0.84 7.93 8.65
N VAL A 133 -1.67 8.46 9.54
CA VAL A 133 -1.32 9.43 10.60
C VAL A 133 -1.72 8.91 12.00
N PRO A 134 -1.17 9.42 13.12
CA PRO A 134 -1.47 8.89 14.46
C PRO A 134 -2.96 8.85 14.83
N SER A 135 -3.77 9.77 14.30
CA SER A 135 -5.23 9.84 14.49
C SER A 135 -6.03 8.92 13.55
N SER A 136 -5.36 8.15 12.69
CA SER A 136 -6.04 7.36 11.66
C SER A 136 -6.76 6.16 12.25
N PRO A 137 -7.91 5.78 11.67
CA PRO A 137 -8.55 4.52 12.03
C PRO A 137 -7.64 3.34 11.72
N PHE A 138 -7.67 2.31 12.55
CA PHE A 138 -6.91 1.09 12.26
C PHE A 138 -7.61 0.17 11.27
N LEU A 139 -8.92 0.31 11.08
CA LEU A 139 -9.71 -0.43 10.12
C LEU A 139 -10.50 0.55 9.25
N GLY A 140 -10.50 0.29 7.95
CA GLY A 140 -11.47 0.83 7.01
C GLY A 140 -12.13 -0.29 6.22
N VAL A 141 -13.42 -0.10 5.94
CA VAL A 141 -14.25 -1.00 5.16
C VAL A 141 -15.01 -0.18 4.13
N GLN A 142 -14.97 -0.60 2.87
CA GLN A 142 -15.79 -0.06 1.80
C GLN A 142 -16.61 -1.17 1.16
N VAL A 143 -17.93 -1.03 1.19
CA VAL A 143 -18.87 -1.97 0.58
C VAL A 143 -19.35 -1.36 -0.74
N ASN A 144 -19.04 -2.01 -1.85
CA ASN A 144 -19.33 -1.54 -3.19
C ASN A 144 -20.36 -2.46 -3.84
N VAL A 145 -21.49 -1.91 -4.26
CA VAL A 145 -22.58 -2.68 -4.90
C VAL A 145 -22.71 -2.28 -6.37
N PHE A 146 -22.60 -3.26 -7.26
CA PHE A 146 -22.66 -3.09 -8.71
C PHE A 146 -24.11 -3.16 -9.22
N ASN A 147 -24.38 -2.64 -10.42
CA ASN A 147 -25.73 -2.59 -10.99
C ASN A 147 -26.35 -4.00 -11.15
N ASN A 148 -25.55 -5.02 -11.41
CA ASN A 148 -25.99 -6.42 -11.49
C ASN A 148 -26.22 -7.10 -10.13
N GLY A 149 -25.94 -6.41 -9.01
CA GLY A 149 -26.00 -6.99 -7.67
C GLY A 149 -24.71 -7.68 -7.21
N GLY A 150 -23.63 -7.62 -8.00
CA GLY A 150 -22.31 -8.04 -7.57
C GLY A 150 -21.81 -7.13 -6.43
N ILE A 151 -21.01 -7.69 -5.52
CA ILE A 151 -20.53 -6.96 -4.34
C ILE A 151 -19.01 -7.08 -4.26
N ALA A 152 -18.32 -5.96 -4.06
CA ALA A 152 -16.92 -5.93 -3.69
C ALA A 152 -16.75 -5.28 -2.30
N ILE A 153 -16.16 -6.01 -1.35
CA ILE A 153 -15.83 -5.49 -0.02
C ILE A 153 -14.34 -5.22 0.05
N GLY A 154 -13.97 -3.94 0.11
CA GLY A 154 -12.62 -3.46 0.36
C GLY A 154 -12.35 -3.35 1.85
N VAL A 155 -11.23 -3.93 2.30
CA VAL A 155 -10.81 -3.90 3.70
C VAL A 155 -9.37 -3.38 3.77
N LYS A 156 -9.14 -2.32 4.55
CA LYS A 156 -7.81 -1.83 4.92
C LYS A 156 -7.60 -1.95 6.41
N ILE A 157 -6.58 -2.70 6.84
CA ILE A 157 -6.27 -2.91 8.27
C ILE A 157 -4.83 -2.53 8.54
N SER A 158 -4.58 -1.74 9.58
CA SER A 158 -3.22 -1.39 9.99
C SER A 158 -2.44 -2.65 10.34
N HIS A 159 -1.29 -2.83 9.68
CA HIS A 159 -0.43 -3.98 9.89
C HIS A 159 0.11 -4.03 11.33
N ILE A 160 0.14 -2.91 12.06
CA ILE A 160 0.55 -2.86 13.47
C ILE A 160 -0.34 -3.72 14.37
N ILE A 161 -1.62 -3.92 14.03
CA ILE A 161 -2.57 -4.63 14.89
C ILE A 161 -2.97 -6.01 14.37
N ALA A 162 -2.60 -6.36 13.15
CA ALA A 162 -3.04 -7.58 12.52
C ALA A 162 -2.05 -8.07 11.47
N ASP A 163 -1.66 -9.34 11.61
CA ASP A 163 -1.13 -10.13 10.49
C ASP A 163 -2.28 -10.80 9.70
N ALA A 164 -1.94 -11.45 8.59
CA ALA A 164 -2.92 -12.11 7.71
C ALA A 164 -3.83 -13.11 8.46
N PHE A 165 -3.32 -13.82 9.46
CA PHE A 165 -4.14 -14.72 10.28
C PHE A 165 -5.21 -13.95 11.06
N THR A 166 -4.83 -12.85 11.69
CA THR A 166 -5.75 -11.99 12.45
C THR A 166 -6.80 -11.35 11.53
N ILE A 167 -6.39 -10.91 10.34
CA ILE A 167 -7.31 -10.36 9.32
C ILE A 167 -8.32 -11.43 8.88
N ALA A 168 -7.87 -12.65 8.55
CA ALA A 168 -8.75 -13.75 8.15
C ALA A 168 -9.75 -14.08 9.26
N THR A 169 -9.29 -14.12 10.52
CA THR A 169 -10.14 -14.39 11.68
C THR A 169 -11.20 -13.31 11.85
N PHE A 170 -10.83 -12.04 11.71
CA PHE A 170 -11.76 -10.90 11.78
C PHE A 170 -12.82 -10.98 10.68
N VAL A 171 -12.42 -11.15 9.42
CA VAL A 171 -13.34 -11.17 8.28
C VAL A 171 -14.33 -12.33 8.38
N ASN A 172 -13.87 -13.52 8.79
CA ASN A 172 -14.76 -14.68 8.98
C ASN A 172 -15.71 -14.50 10.16
N GLU A 173 -15.26 -13.94 11.28
CA GLU A 173 -16.16 -13.64 12.41
C GLU A 173 -17.19 -12.57 12.04
N TRP A 174 -16.80 -11.56 11.25
CA TRP A 174 -17.72 -10.55 10.73
C TRP A 174 -18.76 -11.17 9.80
N ALA A 175 -18.32 -11.97 8.83
CA ALA A 175 -19.20 -12.70 7.92
C ALA A 175 -20.20 -13.59 8.68
N HIS A 176 -19.71 -14.39 9.64
CA HIS A 176 -20.53 -15.25 10.49
C HIS A 176 -21.54 -14.45 11.35
N THR A 177 -21.11 -13.33 11.93
CA THR A 177 -21.99 -12.44 12.71
C THR A 177 -23.07 -11.85 11.81
N CYS A 178 -22.71 -11.43 10.59
CA CYS A 178 -23.64 -10.94 9.58
C CYS A 178 -24.64 -12.03 9.17
N LEU A 179 -24.18 -13.25 8.90
CA LEU A 179 -25.03 -14.36 8.48
C LEU A 179 -26.06 -14.72 9.55
N THR A 180 -25.61 -14.97 10.79
CA THR A 180 -26.45 -15.53 11.85
C THR A 180 -27.21 -14.48 12.67
N GLY A 181 -26.81 -13.20 12.60
CA GLY A 181 -27.34 -12.12 13.46
C GLY A 181 -26.94 -12.27 14.93
N THR A 182 -26.03 -13.21 15.22
CA THR A 182 -25.49 -13.46 16.55
C THR A 182 -23.99 -13.45 16.48
N ILE A 183 -23.37 -12.69 17.37
CA ILE A 183 -21.96 -12.92 17.70
C ILE A 183 -21.89 -14.33 18.27
N THR A 184 -20.91 -15.13 17.82
CA THR A 184 -20.70 -16.50 18.30
C THR A 184 -20.72 -16.50 19.83
N GLN A 185 -21.84 -16.94 20.41
CA GLN A 185 -22.11 -16.91 21.86
C GLN A 185 -21.29 -18.02 22.52
N ASP A 186 -20.58 -17.65 23.57
CA ASP A 186 -19.63 -18.47 24.31
C ASP A 186 -20.03 -19.94 24.53
N THR A 187 -19.21 -20.83 23.97
CA THR A 187 -18.65 -21.93 24.76
C THR A 187 -17.20 -21.58 25.12
N ASN A 188 -17.02 -20.64 26.05
CA ASN A 188 -15.93 -20.56 27.04
C ASN A 188 -14.44 -20.69 26.62
N HIS A 189 -14.05 -20.62 25.34
CA HIS A 189 -12.63 -20.80 24.96
C HIS A 189 -12.03 -19.84 23.92
N TYR A 190 -12.77 -18.95 23.25
CA TYR A 190 -12.17 -18.12 22.18
C TYR A 190 -12.83 -16.75 21.98
N LEU A 191 -12.87 -15.89 23.01
CA LEU A 191 -12.70 -14.46 22.71
C LEU A 191 -11.24 -14.27 22.22
N PRO A 192 -10.97 -13.49 21.17
CA PRO A 192 -9.61 -13.11 20.85
C PRO A 192 -9.02 -12.41 22.07
N SER A 193 -8.11 -13.09 22.78
CA SER A 193 -7.50 -12.57 24.01
C SER A 193 -6.37 -11.61 23.61
N PHE A 194 -6.77 -10.46 23.09
CA PHE A 194 -5.86 -9.34 22.87
C PHE A 194 -5.11 -9.05 24.19
N GLY A 195 -3.78 -8.94 24.10
CA GLY A 195 -2.90 -8.71 25.25
C GLY A 195 -2.04 -9.91 25.65
N GLN A 196 -2.38 -11.14 25.25
CA GLN A 196 -1.53 -12.32 25.52
C GLN A 196 -0.14 -12.19 24.88
N LEU A 197 -0.09 -11.79 23.62
CA LEU A 197 1.18 -11.56 22.91
C LEU A 197 2.01 -10.48 23.59
N SER A 198 1.41 -9.33 23.93
CA SER A 198 2.13 -8.24 24.61
C SER A 198 2.57 -8.59 26.03
N SER A 199 1.86 -9.50 26.72
CA SER A 199 2.24 -9.96 28.05
C SER A 199 3.45 -10.89 28.01
N LEU A 200 3.59 -11.71 26.97
CA LEU A 200 4.69 -12.67 26.83
C LEU A 200 5.88 -12.10 26.05
N PHE A 201 5.59 -11.20 25.12
CA PHE A 201 6.55 -10.55 24.23
C PHE A 201 6.34 -9.03 24.31
N PRO A 202 6.67 -8.39 25.43
CA PRO A 202 6.48 -6.95 25.57
C PRO A 202 7.30 -6.18 24.54
N ALA A 203 6.71 -5.11 23.99
CA ALA A 203 7.45 -4.13 23.20
C ALA A 203 8.61 -3.53 24.02
N ARG A 204 9.70 -3.18 23.34
CA ARG A 204 10.94 -2.71 23.97
C ARG A 204 11.68 -1.74 23.06
N MET A 205 12.52 -0.88 23.62
CA MET A 205 13.41 -0.02 22.82
C MET A 205 14.34 -0.89 21.97
N LEU A 206 14.20 -0.81 20.64
CA LEU A 206 15.07 -1.51 19.69
C LEU A 206 15.89 -0.48 18.91
N GLN A 207 17.19 -0.74 18.77
CA GLN A 207 18.05 -0.03 17.83
C GLN A 207 18.09 -0.83 16.54
N LEU A 208 17.12 -0.59 15.66
CA LEU A 208 17.16 -1.14 14.30
C LEU A 208 18.00 -0.22 13.42
N PRO A 209 18.79 -0.76 12.48
CA PRO A 209 19.43 0.06 11.46
C PRO A 209 18.34 0.88 10.74
N SER A 210 18.54 2.18 10.58
CA SER A 210 17.61 2.98 9.81
C SER A 210 17.81 2.65 8.33
N PRO A 211 16.77 2.22 7.58
CA PRO A 211 16.90 2.11 6.13
C PRO A 211 17.28 3.49 5.56
N PRO A 212 18.06 3.57 4.48
CA PRO A 212 18.25 4.82 3.78
C PRO A 212 16.87 5.39 3.40
N ASN A 213 16.70 6.70 3.53
CA ASN A 213 15.47 7.37 3.12
C ASN A 213 15.24 7.05 1.64
N THR A 214 14.29 6.16 1.33
CA THR A 214 13.80 6.01 -0.02
C THR A 214 13.09 7.31 -0.36
N SER A 215 13.55 7.98 -1.42
CA SER A 215 12.86 9.14 -1.96
C SER A 215 11.42 8.74 -2.28
N THR A 216 10.46 9.61 -1.98
CA THR A 216 9.08 9.54 -2.48
C THR A 216 8.97 9.69 -4.01
N THR A 217 10.12 9.75 -4.71
CA THR A 217 10.27 9.75 -6.16
C THR A 217 11.01 8.49 -6.63
N GLY A 218 10.63 7.31 -6.12
CA GLY A 218 11.06 6.04 -6.67
C GLY A 218 10.38 5.74 -8.03
N PRO A 219 10.92 4.84 -8.85
CA PRO A 219 10.28 4.39 -10.07
C PRO A 219 8.89 3.76 -9.78
N GLU A 220 7.99 3.84 -10.75
CA GLU A 220 6.61 3.33 -10.62
C GLU A 220 6.63 1.82 -10.33
N ILE A 221 6.09 1.44 -9.17
CA ILE A 221 5.89 0.04 -8.81
C ILE A 221 4.60 -0.41 -9.50
N VAL A 222 4.71 -1.41 -10.34
CA VAL A 222 3.59 -2.02 -11.03
C VAL A 222 3.23 -3.33 -10.34
N THR A 223 1.95 -3.51 -10.10
CA THR A 223 1.42 -4.77 -9.56
C THR A 223 0.93 -5.66 -10.71
N ARG A 224 1.37 -6.91 -10.72
CA ARG A 224 0.91 -7.94 -11.65
C ARG A 224 0.47 -9.20 -10.93
N ARG A 225 -0.40 -9.93 -11.59
CA ARG A 225 -1.03 -11.14 -11.08
C ARG A 225 -0.64 -12.35 -11.91
N PHE A 226 -0.21 -13.40 -11.23
CA PHE A 226 0.16 -14.68 -11.85
C PHE A 226 -0.57 -15.84 -11.16
N VAL A 227 -1.01 -16.84 -11.94
CA VAL A 227 -1.70 -18.01 -11.40
C VAL A 227 -0.91 -19.27 -11.74
N PHE A 228 -0.52 -20.00 -10.72
CA PHE A 228 0.09 -21.33 -10.82
C PHE A 228 -0.97 -22.35 -10.44
N ASP A 229 -1.61 -22.96 -11.42
CA ASP A 229 -2.58 -24.02 -11.15
C ASP A 229 -1.89 -25.29 -10.58
N ALA A 230 -2.71 -26.27 -10.19
CA ALA A 230 -2.21 -27.51 -9.60
C ALA A 230 -1.27 -28.28 -10.55
N LEU A 231 -1.58 -28.28 -11.86
CA LEU A 231 -0.83 -29.00 -12.89
C LEU A 231 0.52 -28.33 -13.14
N ALA A 232 0.56 -27.01 -13.24
CA ALA A 232 1.77 -26.21 -13.38
C ALA A 232 2.72 -26.46 -12.21
N ILE A 233 2.22 -26.42 -10.97
CA ILE A 233 3.04 -26.71 -9.78
C ILE A 233 3.56 -28.15 -9.80
N GLU A 234 2.74 -29.12 -10.23
CA GLU A 234 3.17 -30.51 -10.33
C GLU A 234 4.22 -30.71 -11.44
N ASN A 235 4.07 -30.04 -12.57
CA ASN A 235 5.04 -30.06 -13.66
C ASN A 235 6.38 -29.46 -13.23
N ILE A 236 6.37 -28.32 -12.53
CA ILE A 236 7.58 -27.74 -11.94
C ILE A 236 8.21 -28.73 -10.94
N ARG A 237 7.41 -29.39 -10.09
CA ARG A 237 7.94 -30.41 -9.17
C ARG A 237 8.61 -31.60 -9.86
N LYS A 238 8.17 -31.97 -11.06
CA LYS A 238 8.77 -33.06 -11.85
C LYS A 238 10.14 -32.70 -12.40
N THR A 239 10.42 -31.41 -12.66
CA THR A 239 11.74 -30.96 -13.13
C THR A 239 12.78 -30.88 -12.01
N ILE A 240 12.34 -30.88 -10.75
CA ILE A 240 13.21 -30.85 -9.57
C ILE A 240 13.90 -32.21 -9.41
N LYS A 241 15.23 -32.23 -9.56
CA LYS A 241 16.04 -33.47 -9.44
C LYS A 241 16.01 -33.94 -7.98
N LYS A 242 15.66 -35.21 -7.75
CA LYS A 242 15.80 -35.84 -6.43
C LYS A 242 17.29 -36.11 -6.18
N ASP A 243 17.87 -35.48 -5.15
CA ASP A 243 19.24 -35.82 -4.74
C ASP A 243 19.28 -37.24 -4.18
N SER A 244 20.12 -38.08 -4.77
CA SER A 244 20.31 -39.49 -4.39
C SER A 244 21.20 -39.67 -3.13
N THR A 245 21.62 -38.59 -2.48
CA THR A 245 22.61 -38.60 -1.39
C THR A 245 22.15 -37.97 -0.08
N SER A 246 20.99 -37.30 -0.05
CA SER A 246 20.37 -36.87 1.20
C SER A 246 19.49 -37.98 1.74
N ASP A 247 19.65 -38.31 3.02
CA ASP A 247 18.79 -39.18 3.82
C ASP A 247 17.33 -39.11 3.38
N ASP A 248 16.67 -40.27 3.29
CA ASP A 248 15.39 -40.62 2.62
C ASP A 248 14.13 -39.80 3.01
N MET A 249 14.30 -38.61 3.61
CA MET A 249 13.27 -37.76 4.19
C MET A 249 13.05 -36.40 3.52
N ILE A 250 13.67 -36.07 2.37
CA ILE A 250 13.21 -34.92 1.57
C ILE A 250 11.85 -35.28 0.94
N LYS A 251 10.79 -35.05 1.73
CA LYS A 251 9.42 -34.89 1.27
C LYS A 251 9.41 -33.87 0.14
N GLN A 252 8.61 -34.12 -0.91
CA GLN A 252 8.44 -33.18 -2.01
C GLN A 252 8.28 -31.74 -1.50
N PRO A 253 8.92 -30.74 -2.13
CA PRO A 253 8.84 -29.34 -1.70
C PRO A 253 7.38 -28.86 -1.71
N SER A 254 7.04 -28.01 -0.74
CA SER A 254 5.67 -27.46 -0.62
C SER A 254 5.32 -26.59 -1.83
N ARG A 255 4.01 -26.43 -2.13
CA ARG A 255 3.54 -25.59 -3.25
C ARG A 255 4.12 -24.17 -3.14
N VAL A 256 4.04 -23.60 -1.94
CA VAL A 256 4.58 -22.28 -1.59
C VAL A 256 6.09 -22.20 -1.81
N ALA A 257 6.87 -23.20 -1.35
CA ALA A 257 8.32 -23.20 -1.56
C ALA A 257 8.68 -23.24 -3.05
N VAL A 258 7.98 -24.06 -3.84
CA VAL A 258 8.20 -24.15 -5.29
C VAL A 258 7.92 -22.81 -5.98
N VAL A 259 6.76 -22.20 -5.71
CA VAL A 259 6.36 -20.94 -6.35
C VAL A 259 7.29 -19.79 -5.94
N MET A 260 7.64 -19.65 -4.66
CA MET A 260 8.61 -18.65 -4.21
C MET A 260 9.98 -18.82 -4.89
N SER A 261 10.46 -20.06 -5.05
CA SER A 261 11.73 -20.34 -5.73
C SER A 261 11.71 -20.01 -7.22
N VAL A 262 10.58 -20.24 -7.91
CA VAL A 262 10.43 -19.87 -9.33
C VAL A 262 10.46 -18.36 -9.49
N ILE A 263 9.66 -17.62 -8.69
CA ILE A 263 9.64 -16.16 -8.72
C ILE A 263 11.04 -15.61 -8.45
N TRP A 264 11.69 -16.08 -7.39
CA TRP A 264 13.03 -15.61 -7.03
C TRP A 264 14.05 -15.88 -8.14
N LYS A 265 14.05 -17.07 -8.76
CA LYS A 265 14.93 -17.39 -9.90
C LYS A 265 14.73 -16.41 -11.05
N VAL A 266 13.47 -16.12 -11.41
CA VAL A 266 13.12 -15.21 -12.50
C VAL A 266 13.59 -13.78 -12.19
N LEU A 267 13.31 -13.27 -10.99
CA LEU A 267 13.74 -11.92 -10.59
C LEU A 267 15.28 -11.79 -10.57
N THR A 268 16.00 -12.79 -10.04
CA THR A 268 17.47 -12.82 -10.10
C THR A 268 18.01 -12.81 -11.53
N HIS A 269 17.33 -13.47 -12.47
CA HIS A 269 17.72 -13.46 -13.89
C HIS A 269 17.49 -12.08 -14.52
N ILE A 270 16.36 -11.44 -14.24
CA ILE A 270 16.01 -10.10 -14.73
C ILE A 270 17.01 -9.06 -14.21
N SER A 271 17.27 -9.05 -12.91
CA SER A 271 18.30 -8.19 -12.32
C SER A 271 19.67 -8.43 -12.97
N SER A 272 20.04 -9.70 -13.23
CA SER A 272 21.32 -10.02 -13.88
C SER A 272 21.40 -9.45 -15.30
N ALA A 273 20.31 -9.54 -16.07
CA ALA A 273 20.21 -8.98 -17.42
C ALA A 273 20.30 -7.45 -17.41
N LYS A 274 19.59 -6.79 -16.49
CA LYS A 274 19.56 -5.33 -16.33
C LYS A 274 20.91 -4.76 -15.90
N ASN A 275 21.59 -5.42 -14.96
CA ASN A 275 22.88 -4.99 -14.45
C ASN A 275 24.08 -5.44 -15.30
N GLY A 276 23.87 -6.33 -16.28
CA GLY A 276 24.92 -6.92 -17.11
C GLY A 276 25.87 -7.86 -16.36
N ASN A 277 25.55 -8.21 -15.11
CA ASN A 277 26.28 -9.17 -14.29
C ASN A 277 25.35 -9.80 -13.24
N SER A 278 25.65 -11.02 -12.81
CA SER A 278 24.96 -11.65 -11.69
C SER A 278 25.40 -11.03 -10.36
N ARG A 279 24.43 -10.81 -9.49
CA ARG A 279 24.60 -10.24 -8.15
C ARG A 279 24.15 -11.23 -7.10
N ASP A 280 24.65 -11.06 -5.88
CA ASP A 280 24.11 -11.77 -4.74
C ASP A 280 22.64 -11.38 -4.58
N SER A 281 21.80 -12.34 -4.22
CA SER A 281 20.40 -12.06 -3.96
C SER A 281 19.92 -12.74 -2.69
N SER A 282 18.85 -12.21 -2.10
CA SER A 282 18.24 -12.78 -0.92
C SER A 282 16.72 -12.73 -1.03
N LEU A 283 16.08 -13.83 -0.66
CA LEU A 283 14.64 -13.89 -0.51
C LEU A 283 14.28 -13.87 0.97
N THR A 284 13.51 -12.87 1.38
CA THR A 284 12.94 -12.78 2.72
C THR A 284 11.50 -13.26 2.71
N PHE A 285 11.10 -14.01 3.72
CA PHE A 285 9.70 -14.43 3.84
C PHE A 285 9.23 -14.64 5.27
N SER A 286 7.92 -14.44 5.49
CA SER A 286 7.31 -14.56 6.81
C SER A 286 6.96 -16.00 7.18
N ILE A 287 7.30 -16.39 8.41
CA ILE A 287 6.91 -17.66 9.04
C ILE A 287 5.93 -17.37 10.18
N ASN A 288 4.71 -17.91 10.08
CA ASN A 288 3.74 -17.88 11.17
C ASN A 288 4.23 -18.70 12.37
N LEU A 289 4.28 -18.09 13.56
CA LEU A 289 4.75 -18.73 14.80
C LEU A 289 3.65 -19.52 15.52
N ARG A 290 2.37 -19.31 15.17
CA ARG A 290 1.24 -20.03 15.76
C ARG A 290 1.38 -21.53 15.54
N GLY A 291 1.22 -22.31 16.61
CA GLY A 291 1.35 -23.78 16.59
C GLY A 291 2.78 -24.30 16.39
N LYS A 292 3.82 -23.46 16.40
CA LYS A 292 5.22 -23.88 16.23
C LYS A 292 6.06 -23.84 17.50
N LEU A 293 5.55 -23.22 18.57
CA LEU A 293 6.27 -22.99 19.81
C LEU A 293 5.96 -24.05 20.86
N SER A 294 6.97 -24.86 21.19
CA SER A 294 6.87 -25.85 22.27
C SER A 294 6.73 -25.19 23.65
N CYS A 295 7.32 -24.00 23.85
CA CYS A 295 7.33 -23.29 25.11
C CYS A 295 6.03 -22.51 25.40
N VAL A 296 5.19 -22.26 24.39
CA VAL A 296 3.94 -21.50 24.56
C VAL A 296 2.81 -22.04 23.63
N PRO A 297 2.17 -23.17 23.98
CA PRO A 297 1.11 -23.75 23.16
C PRO A 297 -0.18 -22.93 23.13
N SER A 298 -0.41 -22.03 24.09
CA SER A 298 -1.66 -21.27 24.24
C SER A 298 -1.86 -20.14 23.22
N LEU A 299 -0.91 -19.91 22.30
CA LEU A 299 -0.94 -18.79 21.35
C LEU A 299 -1.43 -19.17 19.95
N GLU A 300 -1.94 -20.39 19.75
CA GLU A 300 -2.39 -20.87 18.44
C GLU A 300 -3.46 -19.98 17.78
N HIS A 301 -4.28 -19.31 18.58
CA HIS A 301 -5.36 -18.42 18.10
C HIS A 301 -5.17 -16.96 18.57
N ALA A 302 -3.97 -16.59 19.02
CA ALA A 302 -3.73 -15.25 19.52
C ALA A 302 -3.82 -14.22 18.38
N PRO A 303 -4.65 -13.17 18.51
CA PRO A 303 -4.73 -12.09 17.53
C PRO A 303 -3.53 -11.13 17.67
N GLY A 304 -3.20 -10.42 16.61
CA GLY A 304 -2.04 -9.52 16.52
C GLY A 304 -0.97 -10.07 15.57
N ASN A 305 0.16 -9.38 15.45
CA ASN A 305 1.27 -9.90 14.66
C ASN A 305 1.94 -11.05 15.42
N PHE A 306 2.11 -12.21 14.77
CA PHE A 306 2.90 -13.29 15.35
C PHE A 306 3.67 -14.07 14.28
N VAL A 307 4.54 -13.33 13.61
CA VAL A 307 5.34 -13.80 12.48
C VAL A 307 6.82 -13.53 12.73
N MET A 308 7.69 -14.36 12.14
CA MET A 308 9.13 -14.13 12.10
C MET A 308 9.62 -14.14 10.66
N THR A 309 10.55 -13.24 10.34
CA THR A 309 11.22 -13.21 9.04
C THR A 309 12.26 -14.33 8.96
N ALA A 310 12.26 -15.04 7.82
CA ALA A 310 13.31 -15.96 7.41
C ALA A 310 14.01 -15.41 6.16
N ILE A 311 15.28 -15.76 5.96
CA ILE A 311 16.12 -15.22 4.89
C ILE A 311 16.87 -16.35 4.21
N ALA A 312 16.63 -16.52 2.91
CA ALA A 312 17.42 -17.37 2.03
C ALA A 312 18.42 -16.49 1.26
N ASN A 313 19.67 -16.93 1.12
CA ASN A 313 20.73 -16.17 0.45
C ASN A 313 21.33 -16.96 -0.70
N MET A 314 21.37 -16.36 -1.88
CA MET A 314 21.97 -16.94 -3.10
C MET A 314 23.17 -16.09 -3.49
N GLU A 315 24.33 -16.72 -3.66
CA GLU A 315 25.53 -16.05 -4.17
C GLU A 315 25.45 -15.92 -5.71
N ALA A 316 26.01 -14.84 -6.26
CA ALA A 316 26.04 -14.58 -7.69
C ALA A 316 26.57 -15.77 -8.51
N ASP A 317 27.64 -16.40 -8.02
CA ASP A 317 28.31 -17.53 -8.69
C ASP A 317 27.43 -18.78 -8.76
N GLU A 318 26.60 -18.99 -7.74
CA GLU A 318 25.65 -20.10 -7.68
C GLU A 318 24.42 -19.81 -8.54
N ALA A 319 23.89 -18.59 -8.50
CA ALA A 319 22.80 -18.14 -9.35
C ALA A 319 23.11 -18.32 -10.85
N ARG A 320 24.37 -18.14 -11.28
CA ARG A 320 24.81 -18.34 -12.68
C ARG A 320 24.65 -19.76 -13.21
N LYS A 321 24.49 -20.77 -12.35
CA LYS A 321 24.21 -22.15 -12.77
C LYS A 321 22.79 -22.29 -13.33
N ASP A 322 21.91 -21.34 -13.00
CA ASP A 322 20.51 -21.27 -13.40
C ASP A 322 19.69 -22.54 -13.07
N GLU A 323 20.07 -23.26 -12.02
CA GLU A 323 19.36 -24.47 -11.60
C GLU A 323 18.24 -24.15 -10.59
N LEU A 324 16.99 -24.36 -10.99
CA LEU A 324 15.82 -24.21 -10.09
C LEU A 324 15.96 -25.06 -8.80
N ASN A 325 16.67 -26.19 -8.87
CA ASN A 325 16.93 -27.05 -7.72
C ASN A 325 17.63 -26.31 -6.58
N ASP A 326 18.57 -25.42 -6.89
CA ASP A 326 19.36 -24.72 -5.88
C ASP A 326 18.48 -23.72 -5.12
N PHE A 327 17.65 -22.95 -5.85
CA PHE A 327 16.64 -22.08 -5.26
C PHE A 327 15.64 -22.85 -4.38
N VAL A 328 15.13 -24.00 -4.85
CA VAL A 328 14.18 -24.82 -4.08
C VAL A 328 14.83 -25.42 -2.83
N LYS A 329 16.05 -25.94 -2.95
CA LYS A 329 16.81 -26.48 -1.82
C LYS A 329 17.03 -25.41 -0.77
N LEU A 330 17.44 -24.22 -1.19
CA LEU A 330 17.73 -23.11 -0.30
C LEU A 330 16.47 -22.63 0.43
N VAL A 331 15.37 -22.36 -0.28
CA VAL A 331 14.09 -21.99 0.33
C VAL A 331 13.59 -23.08 1.28
N GLY A 332 13.61 -24.34 0.85
CA GLY A 332 13.17 -25.48 1.63
C GLY A 332 14.00 -25.73 2.89
N ASN A 333 15.32 -25.58 2.80
CA ASN A 333 16.23 -25.68 3.94
C ASN A 333 16.02 -24.51 4.91
N THR A 334 15.94 -23.28 4.41
CA THR A 334 15.67 -22.10 5.26
C THR A 334 14.35 -22.24 6.02
N ILE A 335 13.26 -22.69 5.39
CA ILE A 335 11.99 -22.94 6.09
C ILE A 335 12.18 -23.98 7.20
N ARG A 336 12.85 -25.10 6.88
CA ARG A 336 13.08 -26.21 7.81
C ARG A 336 13.93 -25.78 8.99
N ASP A 337 15.09 -25.19 8.73
CA ASP A 337 16.07 -24.79 9.72
C ASP A 337 15.51 -23.71 10.64
N THR A 338 14.75 -22.76 10.07
CA THR A 338 14.04 -21.75 10.86
C THR A 338 12.97 -22.39 11.74
N CYS A 339 12.17 -23.32 11.22
CA CYS A 339 11.19 -24.07 12.04
C CYS A 339 11.85 -24.89 13.14
N VAL A 340 13.01 -25.50 12.87
CA VAL A 340 13.79 -26.24 13.87
C VAL A 340 14.35 -25.29 14.94
N ALA A 341 14.84 -24.11 14.57
CA ALA A 341 15.31 -23.09 15.50
C ALA A 341 14.17 -22.60 16.41
N ILE A 342 12.99 -22.33 15.84
CA ILE A 342 11.77 -21.98 16.60
C ILE A 342 11.41 -23.10 17.58
N GLY A 343 11.37 -24.36 17.14
CA GLY A 343 11.00 -25.49 17.97
C GLY A 343 11.99 -25.82 19.10
N LYS A 344 13.27 -25.43 18.94
CA LYS A 344 14.34 -25.59 19.93
C LYS A 344 14.44 -24.44 20.93
N ALA A 345 13.79 -23.30 20.66
CA ALA A 345 13.79 -22.18 21.57
C ALA A 345 13.20 -22.59 22.92
N SER A 346 13.94 -22.32 24.00
CA SER A 346 13.60 -22.79 25.34
C SER A 346 12.86 -21.75 26.17
N SER A 347 12.86 -20.49 25.70
CA SER A 347 12.21 -19.36 26.38
C SER A 347 11.59 -18.37 25.38
N VAL A 348 10.75 -17.47 25.91
CA VAL A 348 10.20 -16.34 25.14
C VAL A 348 11.30 -15.34 24.71
N ASP A 349 12.38 -15.25 25.49
CA ASP A 349 13.53 -14.38 25.19
C ASP A 349 14.35 -14.91 24.01
N ASP A 350 14.48 -16.24 23.89
CA ASP A 350 15.12 -16.87 22.73
C ASP A 350 14.35 -16.54 21.45
N ILE A 351 13.02 -16.67 21.47
CA ILE A 351 12.15 -16.34 20.34
C ILE A 351 12.22 -14.85 19.99
N SER A 352 12.18 -13.99 21.01
CA SER A 352 12.31 -12.55 20.84
C SER A 352 13.65 -12.18 20.18
N SER A 353 14.74 -12.83 20.60
CA SER A 353 16.08 -12.61 20.08
C SER A 353 16.23 -13.14 18.66
N LEU A 354 15.72 -14.34 18.37
CA LEU A 354 15.69 -14.89 17.01
C LEU A 354 14.93 -13.97 16.06
N THR A 355 13.77 -13.47 16.47
CA THR A 355 12.93 -12.58 15.67
C THR A 355 13.64 -11.27 15.37
N VAL A 356 14.16 -10.59 16.40
CA VAL A 356 14.88 -9.32 16.22
C VAL A 356 16.14 -9.53 15.37
N ASN A 357 16.93 -10.57 15.63
CA ASN A 357 18.17 -10.83 14.88
C ASN A 357 17.89 -11.09 13.39
N ASN A 358 16.86 -11.87 13.06
CA ASN A 358 16.52 -12.13 11.66
C ASN A 358 15.99 -10.88 10.97
N LEU A 359 15.16 -10.08 11.64
CA LEU A 359 14.73 -8.80 11.08
C LEU A 359 15.91 -7.86 10.86
N THR A 360 16.80 -7.70 11.85
CA THR A 360 18.00 -6.88 11.73
C THR A 360 18.85 -7.30 10.54
N LYS A 361 19.08 -8.61 10.34
CA LYS A 361 19.78 -9.12 9.14
C LYS A 361 19.08 -8.74 7.83
N GLY A 362 17.74 -8.76 7.81
CA GLY A 362 16.94 -8.34 6.65
C GLY A 362 17.07 -6.84 6.38
N VAL A 363 17.08 -6.02 7.44
CA VAL A 363 17.26 -4.57 7.32
C VAL A 363 18.69 -4.20 6.92
N GLU A 364 19.70 -4.85 7.50
CA GLU A 364 21.11 -4.69 7.11
C GLU A 364 21.31 -4.99 5.62
N LYS A 365 20.60 -6.01 5.13
CA LYS A 365 20.52 -6.37 3.72
C LYS A 365 19.87 -5.26 2.89
N LEU A 366 18.71 -4.75 3.29
CA LEU A 366 18.06 -3.63 2.60
C LEU A 366 18.98 -2.39 2.51
N VAL A 367 19.76 -2.12 3.56
CA VAL A 367 20.73 -1.01 3.60
C VAL A 367 21.91 -1.21 2.63
N GLN A 368 22.23 -2.45 2.23
CA GLN A 368 23.33 -2.71 1.29
C GLN A 368 23.04 -2.21 -0.14
N GLY A 369 21.78 -1.92 -0.48
CA GLY A 369 21.38 -1.27 -1.73
C GLY A 369 21.95 -1.97 -2.97
N ASP A 370 22.60 -1.20 -3.85
CA ASP A 370 23.13 -1.62 -5.17
C ASP A 370 24.15 -2.77 -5.16
N LYS A 371 24.50 -3.35 -4.01
CA LYS A 371 25.45 -4.47 -3.91
C LYS A 371 24.79 -5.84 -3.99
N MET A 372 23.50 -5.95 -3.67
CA MET A 372 22.76 -7.21 -3.71
C MET A 372 21.27 -6.97 -3.91
N ASP A 373 20.56 -7.98 -4.37
CA ASP A 373 19.12 -7.89 -4.62
C ASP A 373 18.34 -8.47 -3.44
N LEU A 374 17.30 -7.78 -2.99
CA LEU A 374 16.49 -8.20 -1.86
C LEU A 374 15.03 -8.28 -2.26
N TYR A 375 14.50 -9.50 -2.28
CA TYR A 375 13.10 -9.75 -2.63
C TYR A 375 12.29 -10.12 -1.39
N GLY A 376 11.12 -9.52 -1.24
CA GLY A 376 10.16 -9.85 -0.18
C GLY A 376 9.12 -10.87 -0.63
N SER A 377 8.71 -11.79 0.24
CA SER A 377 7.58 -12.67 -0.04
C SER A 377 6.77 -12.99 1.21
N THR A 378 5.45 -13.04 1.09
CA THR A 378 4.56 -13.47 2.17
C THR A 378 3.53 -14.46 1.66
N SER A 379 3.10 -15.38 2.52
CA SER A 379 2.15 -16.44 2.16
C SER A 379 0.89 -16.33 3.00
N TRP A 380 -0.22 -16.05 2.33
CA TRP A 380 -1.58 -16.05 2.86
C TRP A 380 -2.31 -17.37 2.56
N CYS A 381 -1.62 -18.36 1.99
CA CYS A 381 -2.15 -19.70 1.77
C CYS A 381 -2.61 -20.37 3.08
N LYS A 382 -3.61 -21.26 2.97
CA LYS A 382 -4.26 -22.04 4.03
C LYS A 382 -5.02 -21.22 5.07
N LEU A 383 -5.25 -19.95 4.82
CA LEU A 383 -6.16 -19.13 5.60
C LEU A 383 -7.57 -19.19 4.98
N PRO A 384 -8.64 -19.13 5.80
CA PRO A 384 -10.01 -19.37 5.36
C PRO A 384 -10.65 -18.15 4.67
N TRP A 385 -9.98 -17.59 3.66
CA TRP A 385 -10.45 -16.38 2.96
C TRP A 385 -11.79 -16.60 2.23
N TYR A 386 -11.93 -17.77 1.60
CA TYR A 386 -13.10 -18.14 0.82
C TYR A 386 -14.28 -18.64 1.68
N GLU A 387 -14.16 -18.62 3.01
CA GLU A 387 -15.23 -19.03 3.93
C GLU A 387 -16.11 -17.87 4.40
N ALA A 388 -15.76 -16.62 4.04
CA ALA A 388 -16.46 -15.41 4.46
C ALA A 388 -17.82 -15.22 3.75
N ASP A 389 -18.84 -15.96 4.20
CA ASP A 389 -20.22 -15.84 3.74
C ASP A 389 -21.03 -14.89 4.63
N PHE A 390 -21.45 -13.76 4.06
CA PHE A 390 -22.22 -12.73 4.76
C PHE A 390 -23.75 -12.95 4.69
N GLY A 391 -24.20 -13.97 3.97
CA GLY A 391 -25.61 -14.25 3.69
C GLY A 391 -25.95 -14.36 2.21
N TRP A 392 -25.05 -14.01 1.31
CA TRP A 392 -25.24 -14.07 -0.16
C TRP A 392 -24.25 -15.04 -0.83
N GLY A 393 -23.68 -15.97 -0.04
CA GLY A 393 -22.71 -16.94 -0.52
C GLY A 393 -21.27 -16.51 -0.27
N LYS A 394 -20.37 -17.44 -0.58
CA LYS A 394 -18.91 -17.27 -0.46
C LYS A 394 -18.35 -16.37 -1.56
N PRO A 395 -17.24 -15.66 -1.31
CA PRO A 395 -16.62 -14.86 -2.35
C PRO A 395 -16.20 -15.76 -3.51
N PHE A 396 -16.44 -15.30 -4.74
CA PHE A 396 -15.93 -16.00 -5.91
C PHE A 396 -14.44 -15.72 -6.10
N TRP A 397 -13.96 -14.59 -5.61
CA TRP A 397 -12.56 -14.19 -5.67
C TRP A 397 -12.17 -13.33 -4.47
N VAL A 398 -11.00 -13.62 -3.91
CA VAL A 398 -10.36 -12.81 -2.87
C VAL A 398 -8.97 -12.42 -3.37
N SER A 399 -8.60 -11.16 -3.19
CA SER A 399 -7.28 -10.66 -3.60
C SER A 399 -6.68 -9.71 -2.58
N PRO A 400 -5.36 -9.79 -2.33
CA PRO A 400 -4.64 -8.66 -1.77
C PRO A 400 -4.61 -7.51 -2.81
N VAL A 401 -4.55 -6.27 -2.34
CA VAL A 401 -4.23 -5.09 -3.15
C VAL A 401 -2.94 -4.51 -2.60
N GLY A 402 -2.04 -4.08 -3.48
CA GLY A 402 -0.60 -4.07 -3.24
C GLY A 402 -0.08 -3.35 -1.98
N PHE A 403 1.17 -3.63 -1.65
CA PHE A 403 1.96 -3.14 -0.53
C PHE A 403 3.09 -2.24 -1.04
N TYR A 404 2.76 -0.99 -1.39
CA TYR A 404 3.57 0.02 -2.10
C TYR A 404 4.93 0.46 -1.49
N ALA A 405 5.66 -0.41 -0.78
CA ALA A 405 6.87 -0.06 -0.05
C ALA A 405 8.11 -0.86 -0.46
N ILE A 406 8.00 -2.10 -0.97
CA ILE A 406 9.14 -2.96 -1.33
C ILE A 406 8.74 -3.92 -2.46
N GLU A 407 9.64 -4.18 -3.41
CA GLU A 407 9.51 -5.30 -4.37
C GLU A 407 9.18 -6.61 -3.64
N GLY A 408 8.08 -7.24 -4.00
CA GLY A 408 7.67 -8.43 -3.30
C GLY A 408 6.47 -9.18 -3.85
N ALA A 409 6.31 -10.39 -3.35
CA ALA A 409 5.27 -11.32 -3.78
C ALA A 409 4.33 -11.70 -2.62
N ILE A 410 3.02 -11.59 -2.85
CA ILE A 410 1.99 -12.13 -1.95
C ILE A 410 1.43 -13.40 -2.58
N LEU A 411 1.58 -14.54 -1.90
CA LEU A 411 1.07 -15.83 -2.34
C LEU A 411 -0.25 -16.16 -1.63
N MET A 412 -1.28 -16.52 -2.38
CA MET A 412 -2.60 -16.88 -1.89
C MET A 412 -3.09 -18.17 -2.56
N ASP A 413 -3.89 -18.99 -1.88
CA ASP A 413 -4.48 -20.15 -2.55
C ASP A 413 -5.51 -19.70 -3.60
N THR A 414 -5.60 -20.45 -4.71
CA THR A 414 -6.76 -20.39 -5.60
C THR A 414 -8.01 -20.86 -4.86
N LYS A 415 -9.20 -20.51 -5.36
CA LYS A 415 -10.49 -20.84 -4.72
C LYS A 415 -10.66 -22.34 -4.45
N ASP A 416 -10.16 -23.19 -5.34
CA ASP A 416 -10.20 -24.65 -5.21
C ASP A 416 -9.17 -25.22 -4.22
N GLY A 417 -8.26 -24.39 -3.71
CA GLY A 417 -7.21 -24.75 -2.75
C GLY A 417 -6.00 -25.50 -3.33
N ASN A 418 -5.99 -25.78 -4.64
CA ASN A 418 -4.96 -26.63 -5.25
C ASN A 418 -3.82 -25.82 -5.88
N GLY A 419 -4.13 -24.67 -6.47
CA GLY A 419 -3.18 -23.73 -7.07
C GLY A 419 -2.72 -22.61 -6.14
N ILE A 420 -1.87 -21.73 -6.65
CA ILE A 420 -1.41 -20.50 -5.98
C ILE A 420 -1.59 -19.31 -6.92
N HIS A 421 -2.28 -18.29 -6.44
CA HIS A 421 -2.28 -16.95 -6.99
C HIS A 421 -1.12 -16.14 -6.37
N VAL A 422 -0.40 -15.42 -7.21
CA VAL A 422 0.71 -14.54 -6.83
C VAL A 422 0.38 -13.11 -7.27
N THR A 423 0.41 -12.20 -6.31
CA THR A 423 0.45 -10.76 -6.58
C THR A 423 1.90 -10.32 -6.44
N LEU A 424 2.52 -9.93 -7.55
CA LEU A 424 3.91 -9.49 -7.62
C LEU A 424 3.91 -7.96 -7.81
N GLU A 425 4.67 -7.29 -6.95
CA GLU A 425 4.95 -5.87 -7.02
C GLU A 425 6.40 -5.68 -7.39
N ASP A 426 6.62 -5.04 -8.53
CA ASP A 426 7.94 -4.88 -9.11
C ASP A 426 8.00 -3.59 -9.92
N LEU A 427 9.21 -3.10 -10.21
CA LEU A 427 9.41 -1.89 -10.99
C LEU A 427 8.90 -2.09 -12.43
N GLU A 428 8.24 -1.08 -12.99
CA GLU A 428 7.66 -1.14 -14.35
C GLU A 428 8.67 -1.61 -15.41
N ASP A 429 9.90 -1.09 -15.34
CA ASP A 429 10.99 -1.46 -16.24
C ASP A 429 11.30 -2.97 -16.18
N GLU A 430 11.20 -3.60 -15.01
CA GLU A 430 11.49 -5.04 -14.81
C GLU A 430 10.36 -5.93 -15.32
N LEU A 431 9.11 -5.50 -15.15
CA LEU A 431 7.95 -6.22 -15.68
C LEU A 431 7.85 -6.15 -17.22
N SER A 432 8.37 -5.10 -17.85
CA SER A 432 8.41 -5.01 -19.31
C SER A 432 9.32 -6.06 -19.97
N PHE A 433 10.39 -6.48 -19.29
CA PHE A 433 11.27 -7.56 -19.75
C PHE A 433 10.58 -8.93 -19.76
N HIS A 434 9.56 -9.15 -18.91
CA HIS A 434 8.84 -10.41 -18.82
C HIS A 434 8.07 -10.78 -20.10
N CYS A 435 7.75 -9.80 -20.96
CA CYS A 435 6.96 -10.04 -22.18
C CYS A 435 7.80 -10.41 -23.42
N ASN A 436 9.14 -10.30 -23.37
CA ASN A 436 9.98 -10.38 -24.57
C ASN A 436 11.00 -11.54 -24.61
N ASP A 437 11.20 -12.30 -23.52
CA ASP A 437 12.15 -13.42 -23.49
C ASP A 437 11.46 -14.79 -23.56
N GLU A 438 11.95 -15.66 -24.46
CA GLU A 438 11.49 -17.04 -24.74
C GLU A 438 11.62 -18.01 -23.52
N GLY A 439 11.96 -17.51 -22.33
CA GLY A 439 12.20 -18.30 -21.11
C GLY A 439 11.01 -18.42 -20.14
N VAL A 440 9.86 -17.80 -20.44
CA VAL A 440 8.70 -17.69 -19.54
C VAL A 440 7.49 -18.48 -20.05
N GLU A 441 7.70 -19.74 -20.46
CA GLU A 441 6.60 -20.62 -20.95
C GLU A 441 5.61 -21.09 -19.84
N TYR A 442 5.86 -20.75 -18.57
CA TYR A 442 5.08 -21.23 -17.41
C TYR A 442 4.31 -20.15 -16.66
N ILE A 443 4.39 -18.90 -17.09
CA ILE A 443 3.67 -17.79 -16.46
C ILE A 443 2.55 -17.37 -17.40
N GLU A 444 1.44 -18.09 -17.36
CA GLU A 444 0.23 -17.61 -18.01
C GLU A 444 -0.41 -16.53 -17.13
N THR A 445 -0.56 -15.32 -17.66
CA THR A 445 -1.54 -14.34 -17.19
C THR A 445 -2.94 -14.84 -17.55
N ASN A 446 -3.36 -15.98 -16.99
CA ASN A 446 -4.66 -16.56 -17.29
C ASN A 446 -5.70 -16.04 -16.29
N VAL A 447 -6.36 -14.93 -16.68
CA VAL A 447 -7.67 -14.54 -16.15
C VAL A 447 -8.78 -15.40 -16.78
N ASN A 448 -8.47 -16.11 -17.87
CA ASN A 448 -9.46 -16.82 -18.67
C ASN A 448 -9.91 -18.15 -18.08
N THR A 449 -9.15 -18.82 -17.22
CA THR A 449 -9.51 -20.18 -16.76
C THR A 449 -10.72 -20.19 -15.83
N ASP A 450 -10.93 -19.16 -15.01
CA ASP A 450 -12.12 -19.05 -14.14
C ASP A 450 -13.35 -18.48 -14.88
N LEU A 451 -13.16 -17.79 -16.02
CA LEU A 451 -14.24 -17.20 -16.83
C LEU A 451 -14.65 -18.09 -18.03
N ALA A 452 -13.78 -18.99 -18.49
CA ALA A 452 -14.04 -19.87 -19.63
C ALA A 452 -15.09 -20.96 -19.35
N GLU A 453 -15.46 -21.19 -18.09
CA GLU A 453 -16.62 -22.03 -17.74
C GLU A 453 -17.97 -21.34 -18.02
N LEU A 454 -17.98 -20.05 -18.37
CA LEU A 454 -19.18 -19.22 -18.56
C LEU A 454 -19.28 -18.75 -20.02
N GLY A 455 -19.71 -19.65 -20.91
CA GLY A 455 -19.78 -19.42 -22.35
C GLY A 455 -20.56 -18.16 -22.76
N GLY A 456 -19.90 -17.25 -23.49
CA GLY A 456 -20.51 -16.12 -24.20
C GLY A 456 -19.53 -15.41 -25.14
N PRO A 457 -19.94 -14.95 -26.35
CA PRO A 457 -19.03 -14.58 -27.43
C PRO A 457 -18.51 -13.14 -27.38
N SER A 458 -17.31 -12.97 -27.90
CA SER A 458 -16.45 -11.78 -27.92
C SER A 458 -16.96 -10.66 -28.85
N LYS A 459 -16.83 -9.41 -28.38
CA LYS A 459 -16.40 -8.15 -29.07
C LYS A 459 -17.22 -6.95 -28.57
N ILE A 460 -16.56 -5.81 -28.25
CA ILE A 460 -16.86 -4.44 -28.76
C ILE A 460 -15.97 -3.37 -28.05
N ASN A 461 -15.65 -2.32 -28.84
CA ASN A 461 -14.76 -1.17 -28.62
C ASN A 461 -15.21 -0.12 -27.58
N ILE A 462 -14.26 0.73 -27.17
CA ILE A 462 -14.29 1.63 -26.00
C ILE A 462 -13.98 3.09 -26.42
N GLU A 463 -14.80 4.10 -26.03
CA GLU A 463 -14.48 5.55 -26.09
C GLU A 463 -15.08 6.37 -24.91
N ALA A 464 -14.28 6.99 -24.02
CA ALA A 464 -14.75 7.72 -22.81
C ALA A 464 -14.48 9.19 -22.94
N TYR A 465 -15.39 9.94 -22.29
CA TYR A 465 -15.02 11.13 -21.56
C TYR A 465 -15.76 11.17 -20.22
N SER A 466 -15.21 11.91 -19.27
CA SER A 466 -15.88 12.23 -18.02
C SER A 466 -15.41 13.55 -17.41
N SER A 467 -16.37 14.33 -16.89
CA SER A 467 -16.24 15.71 -16.43
C SER A 467 -16.64 15.86 -14.95
N GLY A 468 -15.80 16.45 -14.09
CA GLY A 468 -16.17 16.84 -12.72
C GLY A 468 -15.52 18.17 -12.34
N ALA A 469 -16.25 19.03 -11.62
CA ALA A 469 -15.93 20.46 -11.44
C ALA A 469 -14.89 20.74 -10.35
N HIS A 470 -14.04 21.75 -10.58
CA HIS A 470 -12.93 22.17 -9.71
C HIS A 470 -13.00 23.67 -9.43
N TYR A 471 -12.58 24.14 -8.25
CA TYR A 471 -12.42 25.58 -8.01
C TYR A 471 -11.02 25.99 -8.45
N VAL A 472 -10.94 26.86 -9.47
CA VAL A 472 -9.65 27.33 -9.99
C VAL A 472 -9.44 28.78 -9.56
N VAL A 473 -8.23 29.03 -9.08
CA VAL A 473 -7.74 30.32 -8.59
C VAL A 473 -6.78 30.88 -9.63
N ASN A 474 -7.15 31.96 -10.31
CA ASN A 474 -6.30 32.60 -11.33
C ASN A 474 -5.66 33.87 -10.76
N MET A 475 -4.32 33.92 -10.69
CA MET A 475 -3.58 35.13 -10.31
C MET A 475 -2.99 35.82 -11.55
N GLU A 476 -3.44 37.03 -11.86
CA GLU A 476 -2.85 37.86 -12.91
C GLU A 476 -1.58 38.57 -12.39
N GLY A 477 -0.42 38.15 -12.88
CA GLY A 477 0.87 38.76 -12.58
C GLY A 477 1.81 38.69 -13.77
N SER A 478 1.89 39.78 -14.54
CA SER A 478 2.75 39.90 -15.72
C SER A 478 4.23 39.63 -15.41
N CYS A 479 4.77 38.51 -15.91
CA CYS A 479 6.20 38.21 -15.80
C CYS A 479 6.76 37.68 -17.13
N GLY A 480 7.20 38.62 -17.97
CA GLY A 480 8.25 38.49 -18.99
C GLY A 480 8.24 37.27 -19.91
N HIS A 481 7.78 37.46 -21.14
CA HIS A 481 8.02 36.55 -22.26
C HIS A 481 9.51 36.19 -22.43
N PHE A 482 9.85 34.92 -22.19
CA PHE A 482 11.08 34.32 -22.71
C PHE A 482 10.69 33.40 -23.87
N HIS A 483 10.99 33.85 -25.08
CA HIS A 483 10.87 33.04 -26.30
C HIS A 483 11.81 31.83 -26.21
N CYS A 484 11.26 30.62 -26.30
CA CYS A 484 12.04 29.40 -26.47
C CYS A 484 12.17 29.11 -27.96
N GLN A 485 13.30 29.49 -28.55
CA GLN A 485 13.78 28.91 -29.80
C GLN A 485 15.06 28.12 -29.51
N ASN A 486 15.00 26.82 -29.80
CA ASN A 486 16.11 25.86 -29.90
C ASN A 486 16.79 25.41 -28.59
N GLY A 487 16.54 24.14 -28.24
CA GLY A 487 17.54 23.22 -27.68
C GLY A 487 17.91 23.37 -26.20
N HIS A 488 17.52 22.36 -25.41
CA HIS A 488 17.81 22.13 -23.98
C HIS A 488 16.91 22.86 -22.97
N SER A 489 15.74 22.27 -22.67
CA SER A 489 14.99 22.59 -21.45
C SER A 489 15.73 22.05 -20.22
N ARG A 490 16.42 22.93 -19.49
CA ARG A 490 16.78 22.66 -18.08
C ARG A 490 15.56 22.97 -17.21
N ASN A 491 14.60 22.05 -17.15
CA ASN A 491 13.47 22.15 -16.24
C ASN A 491 13.75 21.29 -15.01
N SER A 492 13.92 21.92 -13.85
CA SER A 492 14.10 21.25 -12.55
C SER A 492 13.00 21.71 -11.61
N SER A 493 12.26 20.76 -11.05
CA SER A 493 11.28 20.98 -9.99
C SER A 493 12.04 21.33 -8.70
N LEU A 494 11.78 22.51 -8.15
CA LEU A 494 12.38 22.97 -6.90
C LEU A 494 11.33 22.92 -5.79
N LEU A 495 11.64 22.18 -4.71
CA LEU A 495 10.89 22.20 -3.46
C LEU A 495 11.37 23.37 -2.61
N PHE A 496 10.46 24.26 -2.18
CA PHE A 496 10.77 25.41 -1.32
C PHE A 496 10.10 25.28 0.04
N LEU A 497 10.76 25.80 1.08
CA LEU A 497 10.22 25.97 2.42
C LEU A 497 10.25 27.44 2.81
N ILE A 498 9.10 27.98 3.23
CA ILE A 498 9.00 29.33 3.78
C ILE A 498 8.90 29.23 5.31
N ASN A 499 9.78 29.95 6.01
CA ASN A 499 9.78 30.03 7.47
C ASN A 499 9.02 31.29 7.92
N LEU A 500 7.92 31.13 8.62
CA LEU A 500 7.16 32.23 9.22
C LEU A 500 7.26 32.15 10.74
N ARG A 501 8.11 32.99 11.36
CA ARG A 501 7.99 33.26 12.80
C ARG A 501 8.21 34.73 13.09
N GLY A 502 7.20 35.35 13.70
CA GLY A 502 7.30 36.68 14.30
C GLY A 502 6.33 37.72 13.73
N LYS A 503 5.04 37.56 14.03
CA LYS A 503 4.17 38.60 14.62
C LYS A 503 2.76 38.05 14.74
N SER A 504 2.39 37.69 15.97
CA SER A 504 0.99 37.63 16.37
C SER A 504 0.32 38.97 16.03
N ASN A 505 -0.82 38.90 15.34
CA ASN A 505 -1.60 40.02 14.80
C ASN A 505 -0.93 40.83 13.67
N MET A 506 -1.11 40.40 12.42
CA MET A 506 -0.94 41.28 11.26
C MET A 506 -2.13 41.13 10.31
N GLU A 507 -2.97 42.17 10.24
CA GLU A 507 -3.58 42.54 8.96
C GLU A 507 -2.40 42.78 8.00
N ALA A 508 -2.20 41.88 7.04
CA ALA A 508 -1.07 41.94 6.13
C ALA A 508 -1.05 43.29 5.41
N ARG A 509 -0.04 44.13 5.71
CA ARG A 509 0.15 45.38 4.99
C ARG A 509 0.87 45.08 3.68
N LYS A 510 0.58 45.85 2.63
CA LYS A 510 1.19 45.71 1.30
C LYS A 510 2.74 45.69 1.31
N ASP A 511 3.36 46.30 2.33
CA ASP A 511 4.81 46.32 2.53
C ASP A 511 5.37 44.96 2.98
N GLU A 512 4.62 44.14 3.72
CA GLU A 512 5.02 42.80 4.18
C GLU A 512 5.01 41.77 3.05
N LEU A 513 4.02 41.82 2.16
CA LEU A 513 3.95 40.92 1.00
C LEU A 513 5.17 41.10 0.08
N ASN A 514 5.59 42.35 -0.14
CA ASN A 514 6.78 42.64 -0.95
C ASN A 514 8.06 42.06 -0.35
N ASP A 515 8.18 42.07 0.98
CA ASP A 515 9.33 41.50 1.67
C ASP A 515 9.29 39.96 1.63
N PHE A 516 8.10 39.35 1.70
CA PHE A 516 7.93 37.92 1.46
C PHE A 516 8.30 37.50 0.04
N VAL A 517 7.83 38.22 -0.97
CA VAL A 517 8.16 37.96 -2.37
C VAL A 517 9.68 38.07 -2.60
N LYS A 518 10.34 39.07 -2.01
CA LYS A 518 11.81 39.20 -2.06
C LYS A 518 12.51 38.04 -1.37
N LEU A 519 12.03 37.61 -0.20
CA LEU A 519 12.62 36.49 0.55
C LEU A 519 12.55 35.21 -0.27
N VAL A 520 11.38 34.88 -0.83
CA VAL A 520 11.17 33.72 -1.70
C VAL A 520 12.07 33.85 -2.93
N GLY A 521 11.98 34.95 -3.68
CA GLY A 521 12.76 35.18 -4.89
C GLY A 521 14.27 35.09 -4.68
N ASN A 522 14.79 35.65 -3.58
CA ASN A 522 16.21 35.54 -3.22
C ASN A 522 16.61 34.10 -2.92
N THR A 523 15.76 33.34 -2.22
CA THR A 523 16.02 31.92 -1.87
C THR A 523 16.07 31.04 -3.12
N ILE A 524 15.14 31.26 -4.06
CA ILE A 524 15.16 30.62 -5.39
C ILE A 524 16.46 30.98 -6.10
N GLY A 525 16.79 32.27 -6.17
CA GLY A 525 17.99 32.77 -6.84
C GLY A 525 19.28 32.17 -6.27
N TYR A 526 19.44 32.13 -4.95
CA TYR A 526 20.61 31.54 -4.30
C TYR A 526 20.75 30.04 -4.61
N THR A 527 19.63 29.32 -4.58
CA THR A 527 19.61 27.88 -4.88
C THR A 527 19.98 27.60 -6.33
N CYS A 528 19.41 28.35 -7.28
CA CYS A 528 19.75 28.24 -8.70
C CYS A 528 21.23 28.57 -8.97
N VAL A 529 21.78 29.59 -8.30
CA VAL A 529 23.21 29.92 -8.41
C VAL A 529 24.09 28.82 -7.81
N ALA A 530 23.68 28.20 -6.70
CA ALA A 530 24.40 27.09 -6.10
C ALA A 530 24.40 25.84 -7.00
N ILE A 531 23.26 25.49 -7.60
CA ILE A 531 23.14 24.41 -8.59
C ILE A 531 23.99 24.71 -9.83
N GLY A 532 23.94 25.95 -10.34
CA GLY A 532 24.72 26.35 -11.51
C GLY A 532 26.24 26.40 -11.29
N LYS A 533 26.70 26.39 -10.04
CA LYS A 533 28.12 26.35 -9.65
C LYS A 533 28.62 24.95 -9.31
N ALA A 534 27.74 23.95 -9.27
CA ALA A 534 28.14 22.57 -9.02
C ALA A 534 29.01 22.07 -10.19
N GLU A 535 30.18 21.52 -9.88
CA GLU A 535 31.12 21.02 -10.89
C GLU A 535 30.94 19.52 -11.14
N SER A 536 30.21 18.83 -10.25
CA SER A 536 29.95 17.40 -10.30
C SER A 536 28.53 17.02 -9.87
N VAL A 537 28.11 15.80 -10.22
CA VAL A 537 26.85 15.20 -9.74
C VAL A 537 26.87 15.04 -8.21
N ASP A 538 28.05 14.82 -7.62
CA ASP A 538 28.22 14.70 -6.16
C ASP A 538 28.00 16.04 -5.45
N ASP A 539 28.39 17.16 -6.06
CA ASP A 539 28.11 18.50 -5.53
C ASP A 539 26.61 18.80 -5.53
N ILE A 540 25.91 18.43 -6.62
CA ILE A 540 24.44 18.57 -6.73
C ILE A 540 23.76 17.69 -5.69
N SER A 541 24.18 16.43 -5.59
CA SER A 541 23.64 15.46 -4.63
C SER A 541 23.85 15.92 -3.20
N SER A 542 25.04 16.43 -2.87
CA SER A 542 25.36 16.99 -1.55
C SER A 542 24.51 18.22 -1.23
N LEU A 543 24.26 19.08 -2.21
CA LEU A 543 23.39 20.25 -2.06
C LEU A 543 21.94 19.83 -1.77
N ILE A 544 21.42 18.84 -2.51
CA ILE A 544 20.07 18.28 -2.33
C ILE A 544 19.95 17.65 -0.93
N VAL A 545 20.88 16.77 -0.56
CA VAL A 545 20.87 16.07 0.73
C VAL A 545 20.96 17.05 1.90
N ASN A 546 21.81 18.07 1.81
CA ASN A 546 21.94 19.07 2.87
C ASN A 546 20.69 19.96 3.00
N ASN A 547 20.01 20.27 1.89
CA ASN A 547 18.75 21.01 1.93
C ASN A 547 17.61 20.15 2.49
N GLN A 548 17.50 18.89 2.07
CA GLN A 548 16.52 17.94 2.62
C GLN A 548 16.75 17.67 4.10
N ARG A 549 18.00 17.58 4.57
CA ARG A 549 18.30 17.45 6.00
C ARG A 549 17.76 18.64 6.80
N LYS A 550 18.01 19.87 6.33
CA LYS A 550 17.48 21.10 6.98
C LYS A 550 15.96 21.17 6.97
N VAL A 551 15.32 20.61 5.93
CA VAL A 551 13.86 20.49 5.83
C VAL A 551 13.34 19.55 6.92
N ILE A 552 13.90 18.36 7.02
CA ILE A 552 13.50 17.33 7.99
C ILE A 552 13.74 17.80 9.43
N GLU A 553 14.88 18.44 9.70
CA GLU A 553 15.20 19.03 11.01
C GLU A 553 14.16 20.06 11.45
N LYS A 554 13.58 20.82 10.51
CA LYS A 554 12.52 21.79 10.81
C LYS A 554 11.16 21.15 11.03
N PHE A 555 10.80 20.14 10.24
CA PHE A 555 9.59 19.35 10.48
C PHE A 555 9.62 18.63 11.83
N ALA A 556 10.80 18.18 12.27
CA ALA A 556 10.99 17.53 13.57
C ALA A 556 10.86 18.45 14.78
N GLN A 557 10.91 19.78 14.58
CA GLN A 557 10.83 20.76 15.68
C GLN A 557 9.40 21.06 16.18
N GLY A 558 8.36 20.51 15.52
CA GLY A 558 6.97 20.60 16.00
C GLY A 558 6.47 22.04 16.18
N ASP A 559 5.49 22.24 17.09
CA ASP A 559 4.69 23.45 17.40
C ASP A 559 5.45 24.80 17.54
N GLU A 560 6.76 24.83 17.36
CA GLU A 560 7.55 26.05 17.31
C GLU A 560 7.63 26.71 15.92
N ILE A 561 7.42 26.00 14.80
CA ILE A 561 7.57 26.55 13.45
C ILE A 561 6.47 26.02 12.52
N ASP A 562 5.71 26.92 11.89
CA ASP A 562 4.80 26.56 10.80
C ASP A 562 5.59 26.33 9.51
N VAL A 563 5.50 25.13 8.94
CA VAL A 563 6.22 24.72 7.74
C VAL A 563 5.23 24.38 6.64
N TYR A 564 5.23 25.20 5.58
CA TYR A 564 4.41 24.97 4.39
C TYR A 564 5.30 24.52 3.21
N PRO A 565 5.38 23.21 2.91
CA PRO A 565 6.05 22.72 1.71
C PRO A 565 5.38 23.23 0.44
N SER A 566 6.20 23.68 -0.52
CA SER A 566 5.72 24.14 -1.81
C SER A 566 6.50 23.58 -2.99
N THR A 567 5.80 23.23 -4.06
CA THR A 567 6.35 22.75 -5.33
C THR A 567 5.80 23.55 -6.51
N SER A 568 6.59 23.68 -7.59
CA SER A 568 6.17 24.36 -8.81
C SER A 568 6.50 23.52 -10.04
N TRP A 569 5.46 23.27 -10.84
CA TRP A 569 5.48 22.56 -12.11
C TRP A 569 5.27 23.53 -13.30
N CYS A 570 5.31 24.84 -13.01
CA CYS A 570 5.31 25.87 -14.04
C CYS A 570 6.48 25.68 -15.01
N ARG A 571 6.24 25.93 -16.30
CA ARG A 571 7.18 25.87 -17.42
C ARG A 571 7.66 24.47 -17.84
N PHE A 572 6.99 23.42 -17.34
CA PHE A 572 7.26 22.04 -17.76
C PHE A 572 6.60 21.65 -19.10
N CYS A 573 5.96 22.60 -19.79
CA CYS A 573 5.38 22.42 -21.12
C CYS A 573 4.33 21.30 -21.21
N TRP A 574 3.63 20.99 -20.11
CA TRP A 574 2.64 19.91 -20.09
C TRP A 574 1.57 20.04 -21.18
N TYR A 575 1.15 21.27 -21.47
CA TYR A 575 0.18 21.59 -22.50
C TYR A 575 0.72 21.50 -23.95
N GLU A 576 2.03 21.31 -24.12
CA GLU A 576 2.68 21.18 -25.43
C GLU A 576 2.96 19.72 -25.81
N THR A 577 2.83 18.78 -24.88
CA THR A 577 3.03 17.35 -25.11
C THR A 577 1.96 16.81 -26.06
N ASP A 578 2.35 16.20 -27.17
CA ASP A 578 1.43 15.60 -28.14
C ASP A 578 1.92 14.18 -28.50
N PHE A 579 1.14 13.18 -28.08
CA PHE A 579 1.44 11.76 -28.33
C PHE A 579 0.93 11.26 -29.70
N GLY A 580 0.50 12.17 -30.59
CA GLY A 580 -0.07 11.85 -31.89
C GLY A 580 -1.60 11.91 -31.95
N TRP A 581 -2.26 12.28 -30.85
CA TRP A 581 -3.71 12.43 -30.74
C TRP A 581 -4.12 13.87 -30.37
N GLY A 582 -3.19 14.81 -30.43
CA GLY A 582 -3.38 16.21 -30.06
C GLY A 582 -2.87 16.52 -28.66
N LYS A 583 -2.66 17.81 -28.41
CA LYS A 583 -2.22 18.35 -27.12
C LYS A 583 -3.29 18.18 -26.03
N PRO A 584 -2.89 18.00 -24.75
CA PRO A 584 -3.84 17.81 -23.67
C PRO A 584 -4.74 19.03 -23.50
N PHE A 585 -6.03 18.76 -23.33
CA PHE A 585 -7.01 19.80 -23.13
C PHE A 585 -6.88 20.45 -21.74
N TRP A 586 -6.50 19.67 -20.73
CA TRP A 586 -6.29 20.07 -19.34
C TRP A 586 -5.24 19.14 -18.71
N VAL A 587 -4.38 19.70 -17.85
CA VAL A 587 -3.37 18.98 -17.09
C VAL A 587 -3.55 19.36 -15.62
N THR A 588 -3.57 18.38 -14.73
CA THR A 588 -3.72 18.58 -13.29
C THR A 588 -2.77 17.73 -12.48
N LEU A 589 -2.53 18.12 -11.23
CA LEU A 589 -1.92 17.28 -10.21
C LEU A 589 -3.03 16.49 -9.50
N VAL A 590 -2.76 15.23 -9.19
CA VAL A 590 -3.61 14.43 -8.28
C VAL A 590 -3.17 14.76 -6.85
N GLU A 591 -4.13 15.11 -6.00
CA GLU A 591 -3.87 15.61 -4.64
C GLU A 591 -3.11 14.59 -3.77
N CYS A 592 -2.19 15.09 -2.95
CA CYS A 592 -1.43 14.31 -1.98
C CYS A 592 -1.92 14.66 -0.58
N ASP A 593 -2.81 13.83 -0.02
CA ASP A 593 -3.48 14.03 1.29
C ASP A 593 -2.55 13.96 2.52
N ALA A 594 -1.22 13.95 2.33
CA ALA A 594 -0.27 13.62 3.38
C ALA A 594 0.16 14.82 4.25
N PHE A 595 -0.02 16.07 3.79
CA PHE A 595 0.44 17.27 4.51
C PHE A 595 -0.23 18.57 4.00
N GLU A 596 -0.21 19.63 4.83
CA GLU A 596 -0.56 20.99 4.37
C GLU A 596 0.51 21.51 3.41
N GLY A 597 0.16 22.02 2.22
CA GLY A 597 1.14 22.37 1.19
C GLY A 597 0.58 23.16 0.01
N ILE A 598 1.48 23.63 -0.87
CA ILE A 598 1.15 24.49 -2.01
C ILE A 598 1.81 23.97 -3.30
N SER A 599 1.01 23.62 -4.31
CA SER A 599 1.50 23.23 -5.64
C SER A 599 1.10 24.25 -6.70
N LEU A 600 2.04 24.66 -7.55
CA LEU A 600 1.83 25.68 -8.58
C LEU A 600 1.98 25.09 -9.99
N MET A 601 1.07 25.41 -10.89
CA MET A 601 1.10 25.02 -12.31
C MET A 601 0.74 26.18 -13.22
N ASP A 602 1.14 26.14 -14.49
CA ASP A 602 0.67 27.10 -15.49
C ASP A 602 -0.78 26.78 -15.87
N THR A 603 -1.58 27.82 -16.09
CA THR A 603 -2.86 27.68 -16.78
C THR A 603 -2.64 27.24 -18.23
N LYS A 604 -3.68 26.67 -18.85
CA LYS A 604 -3.61 26.19 -20.24
C LYS A 604 -3.15 27.25 -21.26
N ASP A 605 -3.57 28.51 -21.07
CA ASP A 605 -3.19 29.64 -21.93
C ASP A 605 -1.77 30.14 -21.66
N GLY A 606 -1.12 29.68 -20.59
CA GLY A 606 0.26 30.03 -20.21
C GLY A 606 0.40 31.45 -19.62
N ASP A 607 -0.70 32.17 -19.45
CA ASP A 607 -0.72 33.56 -18.98
C ASP A 607 -1.07 33.69 -17.48
N GLY A 608 -1.43 32.59 -16.82
CA GLY A 608 -1.78 32.52 -15.40
C GLY A 608 -1.13 31.33 -14.66
N ILE A 609 -1.32 31.32 -13.33
CA ILE A 609 -0.86 30.24 -12.44
C ILE A 609 -2.08 29.66 -11.72
N GLU A 610 -2.22 28.33 -11.78
CA GLU A 610 -3.11 27.56 -10.93
C GLU A 610 -2.37 27.16 -9.65
N ALA A 611 -2.88 27.59 -8.50
CA ALA A 611 -2.34 27.25 -7.19
C ALA A 611 -3.27 26.26 -6.47
N TRP A 612 -2.76 25.07 -6.19
CA TRP A 612 -3.41 24.02 -5.41
C TRP A 612 -2.91 24.12 -3.97
N VAL A 613 -3.82 24.38 -3.04
CA VAL A 613 -3.50 24.63 -1.64
C VAL A 613 -4.25 23.62 -0.78
N SER A 614 -3.51 22.81 -0.03
CA SER A 614 -4.06 21.86 0.94
C SER A 614 -3.77 22.38 2.34
N LEU A 615 -4.81 22.57 3.15
CA LEU A 615 -4.74 23.06 4.53
C LEU A 615 -5.73 22.27 5.39
N MET A 616 -5.47 22.19 6.69
CA MET A 616 -6.45 21.70 7.67
C MET A 616 -7.69 22.59 7.65
N GLU A 617 -8.86 22.01 7.98
CA GLU A 617 -10.17 22.66 7.85
C GLU A 617 -10.22 24.07 8.48
N ASN A 618 -9.65 24.24 9.68
CA ASN A 618 -9.59 25.53 10.38
C ASN A 618 -8.68 26.56 9.69
N GLY A 619 -7.61 26.10 9.02
CA GLY A 619 -6.71 26.93 8.25
C GLY A 619 -7.33 27.33 6.92
N MET A 620 -7.95 26.39 6.21
CA MET A 620 -8.63 26.64 4.94
C MET A 620 -9.75 27.68 5.08
N ALA A 621 -10.59 27.56 6.11
CA ALA A 621 -11.68 28.50 6.36
C ALA A 621 -11.21 29.95 6.60
N GLN A 622 -9.97 30.14 7.07
CA GLN A 622 -9.35 31.47 7.21
C GLN A 622 -8.72 31.92 5.88
N PHE A 623 -8.03 31.01 5.18
CA PHE A 623 -7.40 31.26 3.90
C PHE A 623 -8.40 31.75 2.84
N GLU A 624 -9.57 31.11 2.74
CA GLU A 624 -10.64 31.50 1.80
C GLU A 624 -11.25 32.87 2.09
N ARG A 625 -11.10 33.37 3.32
CA ARG A 625 -11.63 34.68 3.74
C ARG A 625 -10.56 35.77 3.69
N ASP A 626 -9.32 35.44 3.36
CA ASP A 626 -8.23 36.40 3.33
C ASP A 626 -8.45 37.44 2.21
N PRO A 627 -8.38 38.75 2.51
CA PRO A 627 -8.60 39.80 1.51
C PRO A 627 -7.61 39.78 0.34
N ASN A 628 -6.37 39.35 0.54
CA ASN A 628 -5.39 39.25 -0.54
C ASN A 628 -5.72 38.08 -1.46
N ILE A 629 -6.16 36.95 -0.90
CA ILE A 629 -6.66 35.81 -1.68
C ILE A 629 -7.93 36.24 -2.44
N LEU A 630 -8.93 36.80 -1.77
CA LEU A 630 -10.17 37.22 -2.43
C LEU A 630 -9.98 38.29 -3.52
N SER A 631 -8.95 39.14 -3.42
CA SER A 631 -8.68 40.20 -4.40
C SER A 631 -7.70 39.80 -5.51
N SER A 632 -6.89 38.77 -5.29
CA SER A 632 -5.85 38.33 -6.24
C SER A 632 -6.22 37.05 -6.99
N THR A 633 -7.41 36.51 -6.73
CA THR A 633 -7.89 35.27 -7.33
C THR A 633 -9.15 35.54 -8.15
N SER A 634 -9.19 35.05 -9.39
CA SER A 634 -10.44 35.06 -10.14
C SER A 634 -11.30 33.87 -9.71
N LYS A 635 -12.61 34.09 -9.52
CA LYS A 635 -13.56 32.99 -9.38
C LYS A 635 -13.69 32.34 -10.75
N LEU A 636 -13.18 31.13 -10.92
CA LEU A 636 -13.55 30.37 -12.10
C LEU A 636 -15.03 30.01 -12.03
N ALA A 637 -15.81 30.70 -12.86
CA ALA A 637 -17.18 30.38 -13.12
C ALA A 637 -17.22 29.04 -13.87
N PHE A 638 -17.48 27.95 -13.14
CA PHE A 638 -18.09 26.75 -13.71
C PHE A 638 -19.55 27.07 -14.11
N ASN A 639 -19.73 28.01 -15.03
CA ASN A 639 -21.00 28.28 -15.66
C ASN A 639 -20.92 27.86 -17.12
N SER A 640 -21.84 26.95 -17.49
CA SER A 640 -22.16 26.46 -18.83
C SER A 640 -21.12 25.59 -19.54
N PHE A 641 -21.20 24.28 -19.33
CA PHE A 641 -21.04 23.32 -20.43
C PHE A 641 -22.44 22.82 -20.80
N GLY A 642 -22.95 23.35 -21.91
CA GLY A 642 -24.08 22.79 -22.65
C GLY A 642 -23.58 22.08 -23.90
#